data_AF-A0A7Y2H5Y9-F1
#
_entry.id   AF-A0A7Y2H5Y9-F1
#
_cell.length_a   1.000
_cell.length_b   1.000
_cell.length_c   1.000
_cell.angle_alpha   90.00
_cell.angle_beta   90.00
_cell.angle_gamma   90.00
#
_symmetry.space_group_name_H-M   'P 1'
#
loop_
_entity.id
_entity.type
_entity.pdbx_description
1 polymer ?
#
loop_
_entity_poly.entity_id
_entity_poly.type
_entity_poly.pdbx_seq_one_letter_code
_entity_poly.pdbx_strand_id
1 'polypeptide(L)'
;MKKHLALITVFLMLTGCATYEAKYADEKTAKDVKTTKELSHTFYLIGDAGLSPMGGINPALKIFKEKVQKADTNSTAIFLGDNIYPAGLPDPKDSTVAFLRAKNHLDAQLETVRDFKGRVIFIPGNHDWYTEGLIGMKRQEVYVEKHINRKDAFIPENGCPLELVEVNEDIVVIALDTEWYLTNWDYRPSINDDCEIKSREKFMQELESLIKKNAGKTIVIAQHHPIFSYGPHGGQFTFKQQFYPTSASPVPMPILGSFVNLFRKTAGASVEDMQNKRYRELRNRIFTLAQFAEKVVIASGHEHALQYIVENNVPQIVSGSGAKKGATNLLNGSKFTTGRMGYATLEVYTDGSSRVRFFGLKEEDKDKEEFLFTTGVFQRDTTVNEYQFPDSFPEKVTTSIYTEDEVDRSAFFKLIWGERYRKYYGTEVTVPTVEIDTLFGGLEPVRKGGGNQSKSLRLRHASGKEYVMRAMKKSAERYLQAMAFKDQYIIGEFEETYTEGLLEDFYTGAHPYAPFTVPIMSEAIGIYHTNPKLYYVPKQPALGDFNGDFGDELYMIEEHVSEGHNELESFGLAKEIKSTYDFLSELRSDEKYHVDTDMYIRARLFDMVIGDWDRHQDQWRWAEFEYKDKDSVVYQPIPRDRDQVYSIMGDGLLMGITTKIIPPLKLMEGFRDNIRNVRTFNSNPYSLDMALLNGTELHQWMRQVSLLREKLTPEVIDRSFEAFPEEVHDETVQKIKEILLSRLSKLGKIAQDYYKVLN
;
A
#
# COMPACT_ATOMS: atom_id res chain seq x y z
N MET A 1 -21.29 -1.29 55.38
CA MET A 1 -21.31 -1.17 53.91
C MET A 1 -20.35 -0.11 53.35
N LYS A 2 -20.38 1.18 53.77
CA LYS A 2 -19.46 2.22 53.23
C LYS A 2 -17.96 1.92 53.35
N LYS A 3 -17.50 1.32 54.47
CA LYS A 3 -16.09 0.92 54.65
C LYS A 3 -15.67 -0.22 53.73
N HIS A 4 -16.55 -1.20 53.50
CA HIS A 4 -16.30 -2.29 52.55
C HIS A 4 -16.38 -1.82 51.10
N LEU A 5 -17.27 -0.86 50.80
CA LEU A 5 -17.35 -0.24 49.48
C LEU A 5 -16.05 0.52 49.17
N ALA A 6 -15.54 1.33 50.10
CA ALA A 6 -14.25 2.01 49.94
C ALA A 6 -13.08 1.02 49.79
N LEU A 7 -13.08 -0.08 50.55
CA LEU A 7 -12.06 -1.13 50.44
C LEU A 7 -12.15 -1.85 49.08
N ILE A 8 -13.36 -2.15 48.60
CA ILE A 8 -13.61 -2.76 47.28
C ILE A 8 -13.21 -1.78 46.17
N THR A 9 -13.51 -0.48 46.29
CA THR A 9 -13.08 0.54 45.33
C THR A 9 -11.56 0.69 45.31
N VAL A 10 -10.90 0.69 46.47
CA VAL A 10 -9.42 0.71 46.56
C VAL A 10 -8.83 -0.58 45.98
N PHE A 11 -9.44 -1.73 46.25
CA PHE A 11 -9.01 -3.02 45.71
C PHE A 11 -9.17 -3.08 44.17
N LEU A 12 -10.29 -2.59 43.65
CA LEU A 12 -10.54 -2.44 42.20
C LEU A 12 -9.59 -1.43 41.54
N MET A 13 -9.18 -0.37 42.24
CA MET A 13 -8.16 0.57 41.75
C MET A 13 -6.74 -0.05 41.73
N LEU A 14 -6.44 -0.99 42.62
CA LEU A 14 -5.14 -1.66 42.69
C LEU A 14 -4.98 -2.77 41.64
N THR A 15 -6.07 -3.45 41.25
CA THR A 15 -6.04 -4.52 40.24
C THR A 15 -5.98 -4.02 38.79
N GLY A 16 -6.19 -2.72 38.56
CA GLY A 16 -6.21 -2.12 37.22
C GLY A 16 -4.92 -1.43 36.76
N CYS A 17 -3.86 -1.39 37.60
CA CYS A 17 -2.62 -0.70 37.26
C CYS A 17 -1.72 -1.52 36.32
N ALA A 18 -0.95 -0.82 35.49
CA ALA A 18 0.14 -1.42 34.72
C ALA A 18 1.19 -2.01 35.68
N THR A 19 1.71 -3.21 35.36
CA THR A 19 2.70 -3.94 36.17
C THR A 19 3.83 -4.48 35.29
N TYR A 20 4.91 -4.99 35.91
CA TYR A 20 6.02 -5.63 35.19
C TYR A 20 5.82 -7.14 34.99
N GLU A 21 4.95 -7.75 35.80
CA GLU A 21 4.63 -9.18 35.74
C GLU A 21 4.00 -9.60 34.41
N ALA A 22 4.21 -10.87 34.04
CA ALA A 22 3.55 -11.48 32.90
C ALA A 22 2.04 -11.65 33.17
N LYS A 23 1.23 -11.33 32.15
CA LYS A 23 -0.23 -11.48 32.16
C LYS A 23 -0.68 -12.16 30.87
N TYR A 24 -1.65 -13.05 31.00
CA TYR A 24 -2.15 -13.91 29.93
C TYR A 24 -3.66 -13.76 29.79
N ALA A 25 -4.15 -13.66 28.55
CA ALA A 25 -5.59 -13.78 28.28
C ALA A 25 -6.08 -15.23 28.42
N ASP A 26 -5.21 -16.20 28.10
CA ASP A 26 -5.42 -17.64 28.32
C ASP A 26 -4.14 -18.26 28.89
N GLU A 27 -4.19 -18.75 30.12
CA GLU A 27 -3.07 -19.40 30.83
C GLU A 27 -2.47 -20.61 30.09
N LYS A 28 -3.20 -21.24 29.16
CA LYS A 28 -2.64 -22.33 28.34
C LYS A 28 -1.47 -21.88 27.47
N THR A 29 -1.47 -20.60 27.07
CA THR A 29 -0.43 -20.00 26.23
C THR A 29 0.89 -19.76 26.96
N ALA A 30 0.89 -19.83 28.30
CA ALA A 30 2.10 -19.76 29.13
C ALA A 30 2.94 -21.04 29.10
N LYS A 31 2.47 -22.09 28.42
CA LYS A 31 3.19 -23.36 28.25
C LYS A 31 3.56 -23.58 26.80
N ASP A 32 4.80 -24.00 26.59
CA ASP A 32 5.27 -24.31 25.25
C ASP A 32 4.63 -25.59 24.71
N VAL A 33 4.35 -25.60 23.41
CA VAL A 33 3.76 -26.74 22.70
C VAL A 33 4.69 -27.10 21.54
N LYS A 34 5.12 -28.37 21.47
CA LYS A 34 5.89 -28.84 20.32
C LYS A 34 5.00 -28.92 19.09
N THR A 35 5.53 -28.51 17.96
CA THR A 35 4.88 -28.62 16.64
C THR A 35 5.67 -29.59 15.78
N THR A 36 4.98 -30.31 14.89
CA THR A 36 5.58 -31.15 13.85
C THR A 36 5.53 -30.50 12.47
N LYS A 37 5.03 -29.26 12.37
CA LYS A 37 4.94 -28.52 11.12
C LYS A 37 6.34 -28.21 10.59
N GLU A 38 6.49 -28.29 9.27
CA GLU A 38 7.74 -27.96 8.59
C GLU A 38 7.91 -26.44 8.54
N LEU A 39 9.09 -25.97 8.93
CA LEU A 39 9.42 -24.56 9.04
C LEU A 39 9.80 -24.01 7.65
N SER A 40 9.16 -22.93 7.24
CA SER A 40 9.58 -22.14 6.08
C SER A 40 10.64 -21.12 6.48
N HIS A 41 10.36 -20.32 7.52
CA HIS A 41 11.28 -19.27 7.99
C HIS A 41 11.07 -18.90 9.46
N THR A 42 12.12 -18.49 10.17
CA THR A 42 12.00 -17.92 11.53
C THR A 42 12.50 -16.48 11.61
N PHE A 43 11.67 -15.59 12.14
CA PHE A 43 12.08 -14.23 12.51
C PHE A 43 12.41 -14.16 14.00
N TYR A 44 13.58 -13.61 14.34
CA TYR A 44 14.01 -13.28 15.69
C TYR A 44 13.89 -11.77 15.87
N LEU A 45 13.04 -11.31 16.78
CA LEU A 45 12.60 -9.93 16.90
C LEU A 45 13.06 -9.34 18.23
N ILE A 46 13.83 -8.25 18.20
CA ILE A 46 14.30 -7.56 19.41
C ILE A 46 14.41 -6.05 19.18
N GLY A 47 13.76 -5.23 19.98
CA GLY A 47 13.82 -3.76 19.92
C GLY A 47 14.39 -3.16 21.20
N ASP A 48 14.77 -1.89 21.14
CA ASP A 48 15.20 -1.09 22.30
C ASP A 48 16.41 -1.73 23.02
N ALA A 49 17.29 -2.35 22.23
CA ALA A 49 18.46 -3.08 22.71
C ALA A 49 19.72 -2.21 22.82
N GLY A 50 19.62 -0.91 22.50
CA GLY A 50 20.73 0.06 22.43
C GLY A 50 21.34 0.51 23.76
N LEU A 51 21.28 -0.33 24.81
CA LEU A 51 21.92 -0.05 26.11
C LEU A 51 22.57 -1.31 26.66
N SER A 52 23.89 -1.25 26.84
CA SER A 52 24.73 -2.34 27.36
C SER A 52 25.87 -1.80 28.24
N PRO A 53 26.38 -2.57 29.21
CA PRO A 53 27.55 -2.17 30.00
C PRO A 53 28.76 -1.92 29.10
N MET A 54 29.68 -1.03 29.50
CA MET A 54 30.93 -0.80 28.74
C MET A 54 31.75 -2.09 28.67
N GLY A 55 32.12 -2.51 27.46
CA GLY A 55 32.87 -3.73 27.18
C GLY A 55 32.07 -5.03 27.35
N GLY A 56 30.74 -4.97 27.47
CA GLY A 56 29.91 -6.14 27.71
C GLY A 56 28.57 -6.12 27.00
N ILE A 57 27.84 -7.22 27.14
CA ILE A 57 26.54 -7.45 26.53
C ILE A 57 25.48 -7.48 27.63
N ASN A 58 24.36 -6.76 27.44
CA ASN A 58 23.27 -6.81 28.41
C ASN A 58 22.64 -8.22 28.48
N PRO A 59 21.96 -8.59 29.59
CA PRO A 59 21.47 -9.97 29.76
C PRO A 59 20.49 -10.46 28.68
N ALA A 60 19.63 -9.59 28.13
CA ALA A 60 18.69 -10.00 27.09
C ALA A 60 19.40 -10.29 25.76
N LEU A 61 20.40 -9.48 25.42
CA LEU A 61 21.26 -9.75 24.26
C LEU A 61 22.09 -11.03 24.43
N LYS A 62 22.45 -11.44 25.65
CA LYS A 62 23.12 -12.73 25.88
C LYS A 62 22.22 -13.91 25.53
N ILE A 63 20.99 -13.95 26.06
CA ILE A 63 20.05 -15.04 25.75
C ILE A 63 19.65 -15.02 24.26
N PHE A 64 19.54 -13.83 23.66
CA PHE A 64 19.28 -13.67 22.23
C PHE A 64 20.43 -14.24 21.40
N LYS A 65 21.69 -13.92 21.73
CA LYS A 65 22.89 -14.47 21.09
C LYS A 65 22.89 -15.99 21.10
N GLU A 66 22.65 -16.60 22.26
CA GLU A 66 22.61 -18.05 22.39
C GLU A 66 21.52 -18.72 21.54
N LYS A 67 20.42 -17.99 21.30
CA LYS A 67 19.33 -18.46 20.45
C LYS A 67 19.70 -18.37 18.98
N VAL A 68 20.08 -17.19 18.50
CA VAL A 68 20.35 -16.95 17.07
C VAL A 68 21.56 -17.74 16.58
N GLN A 69 22.57 -17.99 17.42
CA GLN A 69 23.70 -18.85 17.05
C GLN A 69 23.31 -20.30 16.72
N LYS A 70 22.16 -20.77 17.22
CA LYS A 70 21.63 -22.12 16.95
C LYS A 70 20.64 -22.15 15.78
N ALA A 71 20.29 -20.99 15.24
CA ALA A 71 19.36 -20.87 14.14
C ALA A 71 19.98 -21.37 12.82
N ASP A 72 19.13 -21.84 11.92
CA ASP A 72 19.52 -22.21 10.56
C ASP A 72 19.65 -20.98 9.64
N THR A 73 19.86 -21.23 8.35
CA THR A 73 19.96 -20.19 7.32
C THR A 73 18.60 -19.59 6.94
N ASN A 74 17.49 -20.32 7.18
CA ASN A 74 16.13 -19.87 6.89
C ASN A 74 15.59 -19.06 8.08
N SER A 75 16.35 -18.05 8.44
CA SER A 75 16.12 -17.23 9.62
C SER A 75 16.50 -15.78 9.35
N THR A 76 15.77 -14.85 9.96
CA THR A 76 16.07 -13.41 9.95
C THR A 76 16.06 -12.85 11.36
N ALA A 77 17.10 -12.12 11.76
CA ALA A 77 17.12 -11.34 13.00
C ALA A 77 16.81 -9.88 12.69
N ILE A 78 15.76 -9.32 13.30
CA ILE A 78 15.33 -7.94 13.10
C ILE A 78 15.49 -7.16 14.42
N PHE A 79 16.35 -6.14 14.39
CA PHE A 79 16.51 -5.15 15.44
C PHE A 79 15.52 -4.01 15.23
N LEU A 80 14.47 -3.95 16.05
CA LEU A 80 13.26 -3.14 15.87
C LEU A 80 13.40 -1.67 16.33
N GLY A 81 14.56 -1.06 16.10
CA GLY A 81 14.82 0.34 16.44
C GLY A 81 15.30 0.59 17.87
N ASP A 82 15.67 1.84 18.13
CA ASP A 82 16.33 2.29 19.35
C ASP A 82 17.63 1.51 19.60
N ASN A 83 18.43 1.43 18.54
CA ASN A 83 19.67 0.68 18.52
C ASN A 83 20.77 1.38 19.32
N ILE A 84 20.64 2.68 19.59
CA ILE A 84 21.60 3.45 20.40
C ILE A 84 20.90 4.42 21.35
N TYR A 85 21.13 4.25 22.66
CA TYR A 85 20.73 5.23 23.68
C TYR A 85 21.89 6.14 24.14
N PRO A 86 21.58 7.38 24.58
CA PRO A 86 20.27 8.03 24.52
C PRO A 86 20.01 8.79 23.20
N ALA A 87 20.98 8.88 22.29
CA ALA A 87 20.84 9.68 21.09
C ALA A 87 21.83 9.25 20.00
N GLY A 88 21.48 8.22 19.22
CA GLY A 88 22.13 7.84 17.97
C GLY A 88 23.66 7.72 17.99
N LEU A 89 24.27 7.69 16.80
CA LEU A 89 25.71 7.64 16.63
C LEU A 89 26.28 9.06 16.34
N PRO A 90 26.92 9.73 17.31
CA PRO A 90 27.47 11.09 17.13
C PRO A 90 28.71 11.12 16.25
N ASP A 91 29.10 12.30 15.77
CA ASP A 91 30.42 12.47 15.15
C ASP A 91 31.53 12.24 16.20
N PRO A 92 32.52 11.36 15.95
CA PRO A 92 33.65 11.18 16.84
C PRO A 92 34.49 12.45 17.05
N LYS A 93 34.43 13.42 16.12
CA LYS A 93 35.07 14.74 16.23
C LYS A 93 34.31 15.66 17.20
N ASP A 94 32.99 15.58 17.24
CA ASP A 94 32.16 16.41 18.13
C ASP A 94 32.24 15.91 19.57
N SER A 95 32.20 14.58 19.77
CA SER A 95 32.42 13.98 21.09
C SER A 95 32.91 12.55 21.00
N THR A 96 34.22 12.36 21.19
CA THR A 96 34.84 11.03 21.23
C THR A 96 34.26 10.15 22.34
N VAL A 97 33.93 10.73 23.52
CA VAL A 97 33.36 9.97 24.64
C VAL A 97 31.94 9.49 24.33
N ALA A 98 31.09 10.34 23.74
CA ALA A 98 29.74 9.96 23.36
C ALA A 98 29.77 8.91 22.25
N PHE A 99 30.65 9.09 21.25
CA PHE A 99 30.85 8.11 20.18
C PHE A 99 31.27 6.74 20.72
N LEU A 100 32.27 6.67 21.60
CA LEU A 100 32.72 5.39 22.17
C LEU A 100 31.62 4.67 22.96
N ARG A 101 30.73 5.42 23.63
CA ARG A 101 29.58 4.85 24.33
C ARG A 101 28.52 4.33 23.36
N ALA A 102 28.16 5.14 22.36
CA ALA A 102 27.22 4.76 21.30
C ALA A 102 27.71 3.50 20.56
N LYS A 103 28.99 3.51 20.16
CA LYS A 103 29.70 2.39 19.56
C LYS A 103 29.62 1.13 20.42
N ASN A 104 29.86 1.22 21.73
CA ASN A 104 29.75 0.08 22.64
C ASN A 104 28.36 -0.56 22.64
N HIS A 105 27.30 0.25 22.65
CA HIS A 105 25.93 -0.25 22.62
C HIS A 105 25.58 -0.95 21.31
N LEU A 106 26.08 -0.42 20.19
CA LEU A 106 25.89 -1.01 18.87
C LEU A 106 26.73 -2.29 18.70
N ASP A 107 27.99 -2.28 19.12
CA ASP A 107 28.88 -3.45 19.10
C ASP A 107 28.30 -4.62 19.90
N ALA A 108 27.67 -4.35 21.05
CA ALA A 108 27.05 -5.39 21.85
C ALA A 108 25.93 -6.13 21.09
N GLN A 109 25.19 -5.42 20.23
CA GLN A 109 24.16 -6.00 19.36
C GLN A 109 24.78 -6.75 18.19
N LEU A 110 25.76 -6.15 17.50
CA LEU A 110 26.47 -6.76 16.37
C LEU A 110 27.17 -8.07 16.79
N GLU A 111 27.72 -8.13 18.01
CA GLU A 111 28.35 -9.33 18.56
C GLU A 111 27.36 -10.47 18.84
N THR A 112 26.04 -10.20 18.91
CA THR A 112 25.02 -11.26 19.04
C THR A 112 24.79 -12.02 17.74
N VAL A 113 25.05 -11.39 16.60
CA VAL A 113 24.77 -11.93 15.26
C VAL A 113 26.03 -12.28 14.47
N ARG A 114 27.21 -12.17 15.09
CA ARG A 114 28.50 -12.44 14.44
C ARG A 114 28.59 -13.82 13.78
N ASP A 115 28.06 -14.85 14.44
CA ASP A 115 28.04 -16.24 13.96
C ASP A 115 26.63 -16.67 13.50
N PHE A 116 25.69 -15.73 13.37
CA PHE A 116 24.36 -16.01 12.90
C PHE A 116 24.38 -16.27 11.39
N LYS A 117 23.78 -17.38 10.97
CA LYS A 117 23.78 -17.81 9.56
C LYS A 117 22.69 -17.18 8.72
N GLY A 118 21.67 -16.63 9.38
CA GLY A 118 20.53 -16.01 8.73
C GLY A 118 20.77 -14.54 8.38
N ARG A 119 19.71 -13.87 7.92
CA ARG A 119 19.75 -12.46 7.51
C ARG A 119 19.60 -11.53 8.71
N VAL A 120 20.51 -10.58 8.89
CA VAL A 120 20.42 -9.54 9.93
C VAL A 120 19.81 -8.27 9.37
N ILE A 121 18.82 -7.68 10.02
CA ILE A 121 18.17 -6.42 9.63
C ILE A 121 18.12 -5.50 10.85
N PHE A 122 18.55 -4.26 10.71
CA PHE A 122 18.33 -3.18 11.65
C PHE A 122 17.36 -2.18 11.05
N ILE A 123 16.37 -1.73 11.83
CA ILE A 123 15.54 -0.57 11.48
C ILE A 123 15.79 0.56 12.48
N PRO A 124 15.59 1.84 12.12
CA PRO A 124 15.76 2.96 13.04
C PRO A 124 14.58 3.12 14.01
N GLY A 125 14.88 3.56 15.23
CA GLY A 125 13.90 4.10 16.19
C GLY A 125 14.12 5.59 16.45
N ASN A 126 13.27 6.21 17.27
CA ASN A 126 13.35 7.65 17.54
C ASN A 126 14.68 8.07 18.16
N HIS A 127 15.28 7.25 19.04
CA HIS A 127 16.57 7.59 19.62
C HIS A 127 17.73 7.56 18.61
N ASP A 128 17.62 6.77 17.54
CA ASP A 128 18.61 6.75 16.46
C ASP A 128 18.64 8.08 15.68
N TRP A 129 17.51 8.80 15.63
CA TRP A 129 17.35 10.10 14.99
C TRP A 129 17.82 11.31 15.82
N TYR A 130 17.97 11.15 17.14
CA TYR A 130 18.15 12.30 18.04
C TYR A 130 19.50 13.02 17.89
N THR A 131 20.50 12.34 17.31
CA THR A 131 21.79 12.97 17.00
C THR A 131 21.89 13.26 15.51
N GLU A 132 21.88 14.55 15.17
CA GLU A 132 22.08 15.08 13.81
C GLU A 132 21.07 14.57 12.74
N GLY A 133 19.96 13.93 13.17
CA GLY A 133 18.92 13.42 12.27
C GLY A 133 19.49 12.39 11.27
N LEU A 134 19.21 12.60 9.98
CA LEU A 134 19.66 11.69 8.92
C LEU A 134 21.18 11.56 8.83
N ILE A 135 21.95 12.59 9.22
CA ILE A 135 23.42 12.52 9.17
C ILE A 135 23.92 11.47 10.18
N GLY A 136 23.40 11.51 11.41
CA GLY A 136 23.75 10.53 12.45
C GLY A 136 23.26 9.14 12.10
N MET A 137 22.04 9.04 11.55
CA MET A 137 21.50 7.77 11.09
C MET A 137 22.35 7.18 9.95
N LYS A 138 22.76 7.98 8.95
CA LYS A 138 23.60 7.50 7.84
C LYS A 138 24.96 7.01 8.34
N ARG A 139 25.54 7.65 9.37
CA ARG A 139 26.76 7.14 10.02
C ARG A 139 26.51 5.78 10.69
N GLN A 140 25.36 5.60 11.32
CA GLN A 140 24.97 4.34 11.95
C GLN A 140 24.71 3.23 10.92
N GLU A 141 24.00 3.53 9.84
CA GLU A 141 23.79 2.65 8.68
C GLU A 141 25.14 2.14 8.15
N VAL A 142 26.05 3.05 7.76
CA VAL A 142 27.39 2.71 7.28
C VAL A 142 28.18 1.88 8.30
N TYR A 143 28.02 2.17 9.60
CA TYR A 143 28.68 1.39 10.64
C TYR A 143 28.15 -0.04 10.70
N VAL A 144 26.83 -0.23 10.71
CA VAL A 144 26.19 -1.56 10.77
C VAL A 144 26.53 -2.37 9.53
N GLU A 145 26.34 -1.81 8.34
CA GLU A 145 26.61 -2.48 7.06
C GLU A 145 28.05 -2.98 6.96
N LYS A 146 29.00 -2.16 7.39
CA LYS A 146 30.42 -2.52 7.38
C LYS A 146 30.72 -3.69 8.31
N HIS A 147 30.08 -3.76 9.48
CA HIS A 147 30.33 -4.83 10.45
C HIS A 147 29.62 -6.13 10.08
N ILE A 148 28.43 -6.04 9.49
CA ILE A 148 27.67 -7.19 8.98
C ILE A 148 28.19 -7.66 7.61
N ASN A 149 28.92 -6.79 6.90
CA ASN A 149 29.39 -6.99 5.52
C ASN A 149 28.22 -7.23 4.54
N ARG A 150 27.16 -6.42 4.66
CA ARG A 150 25.97 -6.46 3.81
C ARG A 150 25.34 -5.07 3.75
N LYS A 151 24.99 -4.57 2.56
CA LYS A 151 24.45 -3.20 2.37
C LYS A 151 23.04 -3.06 2.93
N ASP A 152 22.19 -4.04 2.70
CA ASP A 152 20.83 -4.08 3.21
C ASP A 152 20.73 -4.54 4.68
N ALA A 153 21.78 -4.33 5.48
CA ALA A 153 21.79 -4.70 6.91
C ALA A 153 21.09 -3.66 7.80
N PHE A 154 20.99 -2.41 7.33
CA PHE A 154 20.26 -1.34 7.99
C PHE A 154 19.29 -0.72 6.98
N ILE A 155 17.99 -0.88 7.23
CA ILE A 155 16.93 -0.49 6.28
C ILE A 155 15.83 0.29 7.01
N PRO A 156 15.11 1.19 6.33
CA PRO A 156 15.30 1.57 4.92
C PRO A 156 16.62 2.30 4.65
N GLU A 157 17.27 2.01 3.53
CA GLU A 157 18.53 2.65 3.14
C GLU A 157 18.34 4.17 2.90
N ASN A 158 19.42 4.95 3.05
CA ASN A 158 19.48 6.39 2.73
C ASN A 158 18.50 7.27 3.53
N GLY A 159 18.00 6.79 4.67
CA GLY A 159 17.03 7.54 5.48
C GLY A 159 15.64 7.62 4.86
N CYS A 160 15.33 6.72 3.93
CA CYS A 160 14.02 6.63 3.30
C CYS A 160 12.96 6.03 4.23
N PRO A 161 11.66 6.24 3.95
CA PRO A 161 10.64 5.91 4.94
C PRO A 161 10.19 4.45 4.93
N LEU A 162 10.42 3.71 3.84
CA LEU A 162 10.09 2.30 3.76
C LEU A 162 10.99 1.56 2.76
N GLU A 163 11.11 0.25 2.96
CA GLU A 163 11.80 -0.67 2.05
C GLU A 163 11.12 -2.05 2.09
N LEU A 164 10.99 -2.68 0.92
CA LEU A 164 10.49 -4.06 0.80
C LEU A 164 11.68 -5.02 0.74
N VAL A 165 11.65 -6.04 1.59
CA VAL A 165 12.60 -7.14 1.59
C VAL A 165 11.88 -8.43 1.27
N GLU A 166 12.18 -9.04 0.12
CA GLU A 166 11.75 -10.39 -0.19
C GLU A 166 12.58 -11.40 0.63
N VAL A 167 11.89 -12.22 1.41
CA VAL A 167 12.52 -13.26 2.24
C VAL A 167 12.57 -14.57 1.46
N ASN A 168 11.43 -14.95 0.87
CA ASN A 168 11.29 -16.05 -0.09
C ASN A 168 10.03 -15.81 -0.95
N GLU A 169 9.59 -16.83 -1.71
CA GLU A 169 8.43 -16.73 -2.60
C GLU A 169 7.13 -16.38 -1.84
N ASP A 170 6.99 -16.82 -0.60
CA ASP A 170 5.75 -16.73 0.19
C ASP A 170 5.81 -15.68 1.32
N ILE A 171 6.97 -15.07 1.57
CA ILE A 171 7.20 -14.19 2.73
C ILE A 171 7.93 -12.91 2.32
N VAL A 172 7.42 -11.77 2.78
CA VAL A 172 8.06 -10.46 2.63
C VAL A 172 8.11 -9.71 3.96
N VAL A 173 9.13 -8.88 4.11
CA VAL A 173 9.23 -7.89 5.19
C VAL A 173 9.05 -6.51 4.57
N ILE A 174 8.16 -5.69 5.13
CA ILE A 174 8.07 -4.26 4.82
C ILE A 174 8.66 -3.51 6.02
N ALA A 175 9.88 -3.00 5.88
CA ALA A 175 10.53 -2.22 6.94
C ALA A 175 10.10 -0.76 6.83
N LEU A 176 9.69 -0.15 7.95
CA LEU A 176 9.21 1.24 8.02
C LEU A 176 10.08 2.07 8.98
N ASP A 177 10.58 3.20 8.51
CA ASP A 177 11.04 4.27 9.40
C ASP A 177 9.84 5.10 9.84
N THR A 178 9.24 4.68 10.95
CA THR A 178 8.10 5.41 11.54
C THR A 178 8.49 6.79 12.08
N GLU A 179 9.74 7.03 12.48
CA GLU A 179 10.16 8.35 12.97
C GLU A 179 10.26 9.36 11.83
N TRP A 180 10.60 8.92 10.60
CA TRP A 180 10.47 9.75 9.40
C TRP A 180 9.06 10.33 9.26
N TYR A 181 8.02 9.54 9.56
CA TYR A 181 6.63 10.00 9.51
C TYR A 181 6.30 10.95 10.66
N LEU A 182 6.77 10.67 11.88
CA LEU A 182 6.44 11.43 13.09
C LEU A 182 7.17 12.77 13.16
N THR A 183 8.46 12.79 12.81
CA THR A 183 9.33 13.94 13.03
C THR A 183 8.87 15.21 12.32
N ASN A 184 9.21 16.39 12.85
CA ASN A 184 8.82 17.64 12.22
C ASN A 184 9.75 18.00 11.06
N TRP A 185 9.22 17.94 9.83
CA TRP A 185 9.96 18.19 8.60
C TRP A 185 10.39 19.65 8.44
N ASP A 186 9.71 20.59 9.09
CA ASP A 186 10.11 22.01 9.08
C ASP A 186 11.50 22.21 9.69
N TYR A 187 11.93 21.31 10.58
CA TYR A 187 13.26 21.30 11.19
C TYR A 187 14.22 20.31 10.52
N ARG A 188 13.81 19.67 9.42
CA ARG A 188 14.52 18.62 8.68
C ARG A 188 14.25 18.78 7.17
N PRO A 189 14.65 19.90 6.54
CA PRO A 189 14.29 20.17 5.15
C PRO A 189 14.87 19.16 4.14
N SER A 190 15.96 18.48 4.48
CA SER A 190 16.65 17.47 3.65
C SER A 190 16.17 16.03 3.89
N ILE A 191 15.03 15.84 4.57
CA ILE A 191 14.59 14.51 5.05
C ILE A 191 14.25 13.51 3.93
N ASN A 192 14.10 14.00 2.71
CA ASN A 192 13.62 13.24 1.55
C ASN A 192 14.43 13.56 0.28
N ASP A 193 15.64 14.11 0.43
CA ASP A 193 16.49 14.50 -0.70
C ASP A 193 16.87 13.27 -1.54
N ASP A 194 17.25 12.18 -0.87
CA ASP A 194 17.71 10.93 -1.49
C ASP A 194 16.60 9.89 -1.68
N CYS A 195 15.32 10.27 -1.49
CA CYS A 195 14.19 9.34 -1.49
C CYS A 195 13.17 9.65 -2.58
N GLU A 196 12.59 8.60 -3.16
CA GLU A 196 11.45 8.72 -4.07
C GLU A 196 10.19 9.24 -3.37
N ILE A 197 10.01 8.83 -2.11
CA ILE A 197 8.87 9.19 -1.29
C ILE A 197 9.12 10.56 -0.65
N LYS A 198 8.51 11.60 -1.24
CA LYS A 198 8.69 13.00 -0.80
C LYS A 198 7.55 13.57 0.02
N SER A 199 6.50 12.79 0.30
CA SER A 199 5.37 13.22 1.13
C SER A 199 4.81 12.06 1.95
N ARG A 200 4.17 12.38 3.08
CA ARG A 200 3.45 11.41 3.91
C ARG A 200 2.32 10.70 3.16
N GLU A 201 1.68 11.38 2.22
CA GLU A 201 0.64 10.76 1.41
C GLU A 201 1.24 9.74 0.43
N LYS A 202 2.37 10.06 -0.22
CA LYS A 202 3.08 9.10 -1.08
C LYS A 202 3.63 7.92 -0.27
N PHE A 203 4.08 8.12 0.97
CA PHE A 203 4.45 7.03 1.88
C PHE A 203 3.30 6.04 2.06
N MET A 204 2.11 6.54 2.35
CA MET A 204 0.93 5.70 2.58
C MET A 204 0.43 5.03 1.29
N GLN A 205 0.48 5.73 0.15
CA GLN A 205 0.18 5.15 -1.16
C GLN A 205 1.15 4.02 -1.51
N GLU A 206 2.44 4.20 -1.21
CA GLU A 206 3.44 3.17 -1.49
C GLU A 206 3.29 1.97 -0.55
N LEU A 207 3.04 2.21 0.74
CA LEU A 207 2.73 1.14 1.69
C LEU A 207 1.48 0.36 1.28
N GLU A 208 0.41 1.04 0.87
CA GLU A 208 -0.81 0.42 0.34
C GLU A 208 -0.51 -0.43 -0.91
N SER A 209 0.28 0.11 -1.84
CA SER A 209 0.76 -0.58 -3.04
C SER A 209 1.53 -1.86 -2.67
N LEU A 210 2.48 -1.78 -1.75
CA LEU A 210 3.29 -2.93 -1.31
C LEU A 210 2.44 -4.00 -0.62
N ILE A 211 1.49 -3.63 0.23
CA ILE A 211 0.59 -4.58 0.89
C ILE A 211 -0.29 -5.28 -0.15
N LYS A 212 -0.95 -4.53 -1.03
CA LYS A 212 -1.83 -5.10 -2.08
C LYS A 212 -1.06 -6.00 -3.05
N LYS A 213 0.14 -5.58 -3.48
CA LYS A 213 1.00 -6.37 -4.39
C LYS A 213 1.47 -7.69 -3.75
N ASN A 214 1.51 -7.77 -2.43
CA ASN A 214 1.97 -8.96 -1.71
C ASN A 214 0.85 -9.66 -0.92
N ALA A 215 -0.42 -9.38 -1.23
CA ALA A 215 -1.55 -9.85 -0.43
C ALA A 215 -1.68 -11.39 -0.31
N GLY A 216 -1.09 -12.15 -1.25
CA GLY A 216 -1.02 -13.62 -1.18
C GLY A 216 0.11 -14.17 -0.31
N LYS A 217 1.07 -13.32 0.10
CA LYS A 217 2.23 -13.69 0.91
C LYS A 217 1.96 -13.44 2.40
N THR A 218 2.76 -14.03 3.28
CA THR A 218 2.89 -13.53 4.66
C THR A 218 3.70 -12.24 4.65
N ILE A 219 3.08 -11.14 5.10
CA ILE A 219 3.69 -9.83 5.18
C ILE A 219 4.05 -9.54 6.64
N VAL A 220 5.34 -9.35 6.91
CA VAL A 220 5.83 -8.87 8.20
C VAL A 220 6.13 -7.38 8.09
N ILE A 221 5.29 -6.52 8.66
CA ILE A 221 5.58 -5.08 8.74
C ILE A 221 6.49 -4.86 9.96
N ALA A 222 7.77 -4.56 9.72
CA ALA A 222 8.75 -4.27 10.75
C ALA A 222 8.89 -2.76 10.94
N GLN A 223 8.55 -2.25 12.12
CA GLN A 223 8.60 -0.82 12.41
C GLN A 223 9.01 -0.55 13.85
N HIS A 224 9.46 0.65 14.21
CA HIS A 224 9.80 0.93 15.61
C HIS A 224 8.54 1.16 16.46
N HIS A 225 7.68 2.08 16.02
CA HIS A 225 6.51 2.54 16.75
C HIS A 225 5.31 1.56 16.63
N PRO A 226 4.76 1.01 17.74
CA PRO A 226 3.62 0.09 17.69
C PRO A 226 2.30 0.80 17.34
N ILE A 227 1.45 0.16 16.53
CA ILE A 227 0.09 0.66 16.26
C ILE A 227 -0.85 0.49 17.46
N PHE A 228 -0.57 -0.50 18.32
CA PHE A 228 -1.25 -0.73 19.61
C PHE A 228 -0.23 -0.91 20.74
N SER A 229 -0.41 -0.24 21.88
CA SER A 229 0.38 -0.52 23.09
C SER A 229 -0.46 -0.26 24.33
N TYR A 230 -0.26 -1.10 25.35
CA TYR A 230 -0.84 -0.92 26.68
C TYR A 230 0.21 -0.69 27.75
N GLY A 231 1.34 -0.08 27.39
CA GLY A 231 2.34 0.47 28.31
C GLY A 231 2.31 2.02 28.39
N PRO A 232 3.35 2.64 28.97
CA PRO A 232 3.49 4.09 29.11
C PRO A 232 3.25 4.92 27.84
N HIS A 233 3.79 4.51 26.69
CA HIS A 233 3.58 5.23 25.42
C HIS A 233 2.15 5.09 24.90
N GLY A 234 1.46 4.02 25.32
CA GLY A 234 0.01 3.82 25.16
C GLY A 234 -0.86 4.49 26.21
N GLY A 235 -0.27 5.25 27.16
CA GLY A 235 -1.00 5.96 28.21
C GLY A 235 -1.37 5.10 29.43
N GLN A 236 -0.68 3.98 29.65
CA GLN A 236 -0.84 3.13 30.83
C GLN A 236 0.32 3.34 31.79
N PHE A 237 0.03 3.75 33.03
CA PHE A 237 1.03 4.14 34.01
C PHE A 237 0.88 3.34 35.31
N THR A 238 2.01 3.03 35.95
CA THR A 238 2.04 2.47 37.31
C THR A 238 1.54 3.48 38.34
N PHE A 239 1.13 3.00 39.51
CA PHE A 239 0.84 3.88 40.65
C PHE A 239 2.03 4.79 40.98
N LYS A 240 3.27 4.28 40.93
CA LYS A 240 4.48 5.09 41.18
C LYS A 240 4.61 6.24 40.19
N GLN A 241 4.37 6.02 38.90
CA GLN A 241 4.47 7.07 37.88
C GLN A 241 3.45 8.21 38.09
N GLN A 242 2.35 7.98 38.82
CA GLN A 242 1.42 9.06 39.19
C GLN A 242 2.03 10.04 40.20
N PHE A 243 3.05 9.62 40.95
CA PHE A 243 3.75 10.45 41.92
C PHE A 243 5.05 11.03 41.36
N TYR A 244 5.61 10.50 40.28
CA TYR A 244 6.91 10.94 39.76
C TYR A 244 6.78 11.32 38.29
N PRO A 245 6.75 12.63 37.94
CA PRO A 245 6.57 13.10 36.56
C PRO A 245 7.63 12.58 35.59
N THR A 246 8.84 12.32 36.09
CA THR A 246 9.92 11.64 35.35
C THR A 246 10.56 10.58 36.24
N SER A 247 11.10 9.53 35.64
CA SER A 247 11.84 8.45 36.34
C SER A 247 13.04 8.96 37.12
N ALA A 248 13.56 10.14 36.78
CA ALA A 248 14.70 10.79 37.41
C ALA A 248 14.33 11.75 38.56
N SER A 249 13.05 12.00 38.80
CA SER A 249 12.60 12.92 39.87
C SER A 249 12.80 12.26 41.25
N PRO A 250 13.61 12.85 42.16
CA PRO A 250 13.86 12.25 43.47
C PRO A 250 12.71 12.49 44.47
N VAL A 251 11.81 13.43 44.20
CA VAL A 251 10.73 13.86 45.11
C VAL A 251 9.35 13.49 44.54
N PRO A 252 8.46 12.87 45.33
CA PRO A 252 7.09 12.57 44.91
C PRO A 252 6.25 13.86 44.79
N MET A 253 5.64 14.06 43.63
CA MET A 253 4.75 15.16 43.26
C MET A 253 3.41 14.61 42.70
N PRO A 254 2.50 14.10 43.55
CA PRO A 254 1.29 13.38 43.12
C PRO A 254 0.36 14.17 42.18
N ILE A 255 0.16 15.46 42.44
CA ILE A 255 -0.72 16.31 41.62
C ILE A 255 -0.09 16.55 40.24
N LEU A 256 1.19 16.91 40.21
CA LEU A 256 1.90 17.18 38.95
C LEU A 256 2.15 15.91 38.13
N GLY A 257 2.54 14.80 38.77
CA GLY A 257 2.73 13.51 38.10
C GLY A 257 1.44 12.99 37.48
N SER A 258 0.34 13.03 38.22
CA SER A 258 -0.98 12.64 37.70
C SER A 258 -1.45 13.56 36.57
N PHE A 259 -1.20 14.87 36.67
CA PHE A 259 -1.54 15.82 35.60
C PHE A 259 -0.72 15.59 34.33
N VAL A 260 0.60 15.38 34.44
CA VAL A 260 1.48 15.07 33.29
C VAL A 260 1.05 13.77 32.60
N ASN A 261 0.77 12.72 33.37
CA ASN A 261 0.31 11.45 32.82
C ASN A 261 -1.08 11.56 32.18
N LEU A 262 -2.00 12.33 32.79
CA LEU A 262 -3.30 12.62 32.19
C LEU A 262 -3.12 13.37 30.87
N PHE A 263 -2.24 14.37 30.82
CA PHE A 263 -1.97 15.15 29.62
C PHE A 263 -1.34 14.30 28.51
N ARG A 264 -0.40 13.41 28.84
CA ARG A 264 0.14 12.41 27.89
C ARG A 264 -0.96 11.48 27.37
N LYS A 265 -1.82 10.96 28.26
CA LYS A 265 -2.92 10.06 27.93
C LYS A 265 -4.04 10.71 27.11
N THR A 266 -4.27 12.01 27.22
CA THR A 266 -5.37 12.69 26.51
C THR A 266 -4.92 13.50 25.31
N ALA A 267 -3.80 14.23 25.43
CA ALA A 267 -3.33 15.17 24.41
C ALA A 267 -2.14 14.64 23.59
N GLY A 268 -1.45 13.58 24.04
CA GLY A 268 -0.26 13.07 23.35
C GLY A 268 0.85 14.12 23.24
N ALA A 269 1.26 14.65 24.40
CA ALA A 269 2.18 15.77 24.52
C ALA A 269 3.55 15.53 23.86
N SER A 270 3.98 14.26 23.82
CA SER A 270 5.13 13.82 23.03
C SER A 270 4.66 13.32 21.67
N VAL A 271 5.45 13.53 20.61
CA VAL A 271 5.20 12.87 19.31
C VAL A 271 5.31 11.35 19.42
N GLU A 272 6.05 10.88 20.42
CA GLU A 272 6.29 9.49 20.78
C GLU A 272 5.14 8.83 21.57
N ASP A 273 4.11 9.60 21.95
CA ASP A 273 2.93 9.08 22.65
C ASP A 273 1.82 8.78 21.64
N MET A 274 1.19 7.61 21.75
CA MET A 274 0.21 7.12 20.77
C MET A 274 -1.01 8.02 20.57
N GLN A 275 -1.29 8.93 21.51
CA GLN A 275 -2.39 9.88 21.44
C GLN A 275 -2.05 11.16 20.66
N ASN A 276 -0.79 11.33 20.27
CA ASN A 276 -0.37 12.44 19.43
C ASN A 276 -1.12 12.40 18.09
N LYS A 277 -1.50 13.57 17.56
CA LYS A 277 -2.26 13.67 16.31
C LYS A 277 -1.60 12.91 15.14
N ARG A 278 -0.28 13.08 14.97
CA ARG A 278 0.46 12.51 13.85
C ARG A 278 0.70 11.02 14.00
N TYR A 279 0.96 10.56 15.23
CA TYR A 279 1.07 9.14 15.53
C TYR A 279 -0.29 8.43 15.39
N ARG A 280 -1.39 9.06 15.83
CA ARG A 280 -2.74 8.54 15.59
C ARG A 280 -3.04 8.38 14.11
N GLU A 281 -2.68 9.37 13.28
CA GLU A 281 -2.85 9.29 11.84
C GLU A 281 -2.03 8.12 11.26
N LEU A 282 -0.74 8.03 11.61
CA LEU A 282 0.14 6.94 11.18
C LEU A 282 -0.43 5.56 11.54
N ARG A 283 -0.74 5.34 12.82
CA ARG A 283 -1.18 4.02 13.30
C ARG A 283 -2.53 3.62 12.71
N ASN A 284 -3.48 4.56 12.60
CA ASN A 284 -4.82 4.26 12.10
C ASN A 284 -4.76 3.91 10.61
N ARG A 285 -3.94 4.64 9.84
CA ARG A 285 -3.73 4.33 8.43
C ARG A 285 -3.01 3.00 8.23
N ILE A 286 -1.91 2.74 8.94
CA ILE A 286 -1.21 1.43 8.86
C ILE A 286 -2.15 0.29 9.25
N PHE A 287 -2.93 0.44 10.33
CA PHE A 287 -3.91 -0.55 10.77
C PHE A 287 -4.99 -0.81 9.72
N THR A 288 -5.49 0.24 9.06
CA THR A 288 -6.47 0.11 7.98
C THR A 288 -5.84 -0.57 6.76
N LEU A 289 -4.62 -0.17 6.39
CA LEU A 289 -3.92 -0.75 5.26
C LEU A 289 -3.57 -2.23 5.46
N ALA A 290 -3.20 -2.63 6.68
CA ALA A 290 -2.88 -4.01 7.02
C ALA A 290 -4.05 -4.97 6.79
N GLN A 291 -5.30 -4.48 6.80
CA GLN A 291 -6.50 -5.29 6.57
C GLN A 291 -6.77 -5.57 5.08
N PHE A 292 -6.01 -4.99 4.14
CA PHE A 292 -6.12 -5.31 2.72
C PHE A 292 -5.47 -6.64 2.32
N ALA A 293 -4.78 -7.31 3.24
CA ALA A 293 -4.19 -8.62 3.02
C ALA A 293 -4.45 -9.53 4.23
N GLU A 294 -4.66 -10.82 3.97
CA GLU A 294 -5.11 -11.77 5.01
C GLU A 294 -4.00 -12.10 6.02
N LYS A 295 -2.74 -12.12 5.56
CA LYS A 295 -1.58 -12.56 6.34
C LYS A 295 -0.60 -11.43 6.66
N VAL A 296 -1.09 -10.35 7.29
CA VAL A 296 -0.24 -9.21 7.74
C VAL A 296 -0.01 -9.22 9.25
N VAL A 297 1.26 -9.33 9.66
CA VAL A 297 1.67 -9.23 11.08
C VAL A 297 2.61 -8.06 11.27
N ILE A 298 2.37 -7.27 12.32
CA ILE A 298 3.15 -6.08 12.63
C ILE A 298 4.14 -6.41 13.76
N ALA A 299 5.43 -6.15 13.56
CA ALA A 299 6.48 -6.29 14.56
C ALA A 299 7.01 -4.91 14.98
N SER A 300 7.07 -4.63 16.28
CA SER A 300 7.42 -3.31 16.81
C SER A 300 8.27 -3.31 18.08
N GLY A 301 8.99 -2.23 18.34
CA GLY A 301 9.73 -1.94 19.57
C GLY A 301 9.03 -0.86 20.40
N HIS A 302 9.78 0.20 20.75
CA HIS A 302 9.39 1.49 21.37
C HIS A 302 8.79 1.41 22.76
N GLU A 303 7.77 0.58 22.94
CA GLU A 303 7.27 0.27 24.26
C GLU A 303 8.25 -0.67 24.93
N HIS A 304 8.70 -0.32 26.14
CA HIS A 304 9.64 -1.12 26.92
C HIS A 304 9.01 -2.37 27.54
N ALA A 305 8.13 -3.05 26.80
CA ALA A 305 7.42 -4.26 27.17
C ALA A 305 7.42 -5.29 26.02
N LEU A 306 7.13 -6.55 26.37
CA LEU A 306 6.80 -7.61 25.43
C LEU A 306 5.29 -7.79 25.39
N GLN A 307 4.65 -7.70 24.22
CA GLN A 307 3.20 -7.82 24.08
C GLN A 307 2.82 -8.58 22.80
N TYR A 308 1.80 -9.43 22.88
CA TYR A 308 1.08 -9.93 21.71
C TYR A 308 -0.35 -9.40 21.74
N ILE A 309 -0.74 -8.68 20.68
CA ILE A 309 -1.99 -7.94 20.58
C ILE A 309 -2.67 -8.33 19.27
N VAL A 310 -3.98 -8.60 19.32
CA VAL A 310 -4.79 -8.88 18.12
C VAL A 310 -6.03 -8.00 18.17
N GLU A 311 -6.12 -7.03 17.27
CA GLU A 311 -7.26 -6.11 17.12
C GLU A 311 -7.79 -6.26 15.69
N ASN A 312 -9.11 -6.48 15.52
CA ASN A 312 -9.77 -6.78 14.24
C ASN A 312 -8.97 -7.74 13.33
N ASN A 313 -8.52 -8.87 13.89
CA ASN A 313 -7.72 -9.89 13.20
C ASN A 313 -6.34 -9.43 12.69
N VAL A 314 -5.86 -8.23 13.03
CA VAL A 314 -4.49 -7.79 12.74
C VAL A 314 -3.60 -8.14 13.95
N PRO A 315 -2.72 -9.15 13.84
CA PRO A 315 -1.76 -9.47 14.89
C PRO A 315 -0.60 -8.47 14.96
N GLN A 316 -0.22 -8.08 16.16
CA GLN A 316 0.96 -7.27 16.45
C GLN A 316 1.82 -7.90 17.55
N ILE A 317 3.11 -7.93 17.29
CA ILE A 317 4.19 -8.36 18.18
C ILE A 317 4.95 -7.12 18.63
N VAL A 318 4.85 -6.75 19.90
CA VAL A 318 5.68 -5.71 20.52
C VAL A 318 6.82 -6.38 21.26
N SER A 319 8.06 -6.12 20.86
CA SER A 319 9.27 -6.72 21.40
C SER A 319 10.32 -5.67 21.79
N GLY A 320 9.92 -4.60 22.48
CA GLY A 320 10.76 -3.44 22.81
C GLY A 320 11.46 -3.51 24.17
N SER A 321 11.69 -4.71 24.74
CA SER A 321 12.38 -4.87 26.04
C SER A 321 13.79 -5.44 25.93
N GLY A 322 14.53 -5.10 24.87
CA GLY A 322 15.89 -5.59 24.63
C GLY A 322 16.95 -5.06 25.61
N ALA A 323 16.74 -3.87 26.20
CA ALA A 323 17.64 -3.33 27.23
C ALA A 323 16.94 -2.63 28.40
N LYS A 324 15.63 -2.35 28.28
CA LYS A 324 14.83 -1.63 29.29
C LYS A 324 13.58 -2.42 29.69
N LYS A 325 12.96 -2.00 30.79
CA LYS A 325 11.72 -2.56 31.33
C LYS A 325 10.69 -1.44 31.53
N GLY A 326 9.47 -1.69 31.13
CA GLY A 326 8.32 -0.82 31.24
C GLY A 326 7.13 -1.58 31.80
N ALA A 327 6.25 -0.88 32.51
CA ALA A 327 5.03 -1.50 33.01
C ALA A 327 4.01 -1.61 31.88
N THR A 328 3.13 -2.61 31.96
CA THR A 328 2.14 -2.86 30.92
C THR A 328 0.89 -3.52 31.48
N ASN A 329 -0.20 -3.51 30.70
CA ASN A 329 -1.49 -4.04 31.11
C ASN A 329 -2.16 -4.89 30.05
N LEU A 330 -2.94 -5.88 30.49
CA LEU A 330 -3.70 -6.77 29.61
C LEU A 330 -5.07 -6.13 29.35
N LEU A 331 -5.21 -5.46 28.21
CA LEU A 331 -6.42 -4.70 27.84
C LEU A 331 -6.81 -4.98 26.38
N ASN A 332 -8.09 -4.83 26.06
CA ASN A 332 -8.66 -4.96 24.72
C ASN A 332 -8.17 -6.22 23.99
N GLY A 333 -7.56 -6.07 22.80
CA GLY A 333 -7.02 -7.16 22.00
C GLY A 333 -5.73 -7.82 22.53
N SER A 334 -5.15 -7.34 23.65
CA SER A 334 -3.94 -7.93 24.23
C SER A 334 -4.19 -9.38 24.68
N LYS A 335 -3.37 -10.31 24.17
CA LYS A 335 -3.40 -11.74 24.51
C LYS A 335 -2.29 -12.10 25.50
N PHE A 336 -1.18 -11.39 25.44
CA PHE A 336 -0.04 -11.54 26.34
C PHE A 336 0.66 -10.21 26.54
N THR A 337 1.15 -9.99 27.76
CA THR A 337 1.94 -8.80 28.06
C THR A 337 2.88 -9.02 29.25
N THR A 338 4.09 -8.48 29.20
CA THR A 338 5.03 -8.44 30.34
C THR A 338 6.00 -7.27 30.23
N GLY A 339 6.44 -6.74 31.37
CA GLY A 339 7.50 -5.74 31.45
C GLY A 339 8.91 -6.34 31.60
N ARG A 340 9.04 -7.66 31.45
CA ARG A 340 10.33 -8.36 31.55
C ARG A 340 11.18 -8.12 30.29
N MET A 341 12.50 -8.08 30.48
CA MET A 341 13.44 -8.02 29.35
C MET A 341 13.47 -9.35 28.60
N GLY A 342 13.60 -9.27 27.28
CA GLY A 342 13.54 -10.44 26.42
C GLY A 342 13.34 -10.09 24.95
N TYR A 343 12.86 -11.06 24.18
CA TYR A 343 12.68 -10.99 22.73
C TYR A 343 11.53 -11.90 22.28
N ALA A 344 11.13 -11.78 21.01
CA ALA A 344 10.11 -12.63 20.40
C ALA A 344 10.65 -13.40 19.19
N THR A 345 9.99 -14.50 18.84
CA THR A 345 10.19 -15.19 17.57
C THR A 345 8.87 -15.37 16.84
N LEU A 346 8.86 -15.16 15.52
CA LEU A 346 7.77 -15.51 14.63
C LEU A 346 8.23 -16.64 13.71
N GLU A 347 7.61 -17.79 13.84
CA GLU A 347 7.85 -18.97 13.01
C GLU A 347 6.77 -19.02 11.94
N VAL A 348 7.16 -19.06 10.66
CA VAL A 348 6.26 -19.24 9.50
C VAL A 348 6.50 -20.64 8.94
N TYR A 349 5.44 -21.41 8.74
CA TYR A 349 5.49 -22.79 8.27
C TYR A 349 5.23 -22.87 6.76
N THR A 350 5.60 -23.98 6.14
CA THR A 350 5.41 -24.21 4.69
C THR A 350 3.94 -24.34 4.29
N ASP A 351 3.02 -24.55 5.25
CA ASP A 351 1.57 -24.58 5.03
C ASP A 351 0.90 -23.19 5.13
N GLY A 352 1.70 -22.11 5.16
CA GLY A 352 1.22 -20.72 5.30
C GLY A 352 0.84 -20.31 6.72
N SER A 353 0.68 -21.27 7.64
CA SER A 353 0.39 -20.96 9.04
C SER A 353 1.62 -20.40 9.77
N SER A 354 1.39 -19.79 10.92
CA SER A 354 2.49 -19.20 11.70
C SER A 354 2.24 -19.22 13.20
N ARG A 355 3.31 -19.08 13.97
CA ARG A 355 3.31 -19.10 15.44
C ARG A 355 4.25 -18.06 16.00
N VAL A 356 3.80 -17.34 17.02
CA VAL A 356 4.66 -16.43 17.79
C VAL A 356 5.07 -17.08 19.11
N ARG A 357 6.27 -16.77 19.58
CA ARG A 357 6.78 -17.14 20.89
C ARG A 357 7.51 -15.97 21.53
N PHE A 358 7.42 -15.84 22.85
CA PHE A 358 8.15 -14.84 23.61
C PHE A 358 9.06 -15.52 24.64
N PHE A 359 10.24 -14.94 24.81
CA PHE A 359 11.27 -15.40 25.72
C PHE A 359 11.75 -14.22 26.56
N GLY A 360 12.13 -14.49 27.81
CA GLY A 360 12.69 -13.46 28.69
C GLY A 360 13.72 -14.02 29.65
N LEU A 361 14.24 -13.14 30.51
CA LEU A 361 15.26 -13.50 31.49
C LEU A 361 14.64 -14.25 32.68
N LYS A 362 15.12 -15.44 33.03
CA LYS A 362 14.72 -16.11 34.27
C LYS A 362 14.92 -15.23 35.48
N GLU A 363 13.96 -15.23 36.40
CA GLU A 363 14.01 -14.37 37.59
C GLU A 363 15.16 -14.74 38.54
N GLU A 364 15.37 -16.04 38.73
CA GLU A 364 16.40 -16.59 39.62
C GLU A 364 17.82 -16.53 39.00
N ASP A 365 17.92 -16.54 37.67
CA ASP A 365 19.17 -16.54 36.93
C ASP A 365 19.03 -15.72 35.64
N LYS A 366 19.38 -14.44 35.72
CA LYS A 366 19.19 -13.48 34.63
C LYS A 366 20.07 -13.74 33.41
N ASP A 367 20.99 -14.71 33.46
CA ASP A 367 21.77 -15.14 32.30
C ASP A 367 21.10 -16.31 31.55
N LYS A 368 19.93 -16.80 32.00
CA LYS A 368 19.20 -17.91 31.34
C LYS A 368 17.88 -17.48 30.73
N GLU A 369 17.58 -18.08 29.57
CA GLU A 369 16.31 -17.96 28.87
C GLU A 369 15.15 -18.64 29.62
N GLU A 370 14.01 -17.97 29.68
CA GLU A 370 12.71 -18.48 30.09
C GLU A 370 11.73 -18.35 28.92
N PHE A 371 10.99 -19.42 28.62
CA PHE A 371 9.83 -19.34 27.75
C PHE A 371 8.68 -18.64 28.46
N LEU A 372 8.04 -17.67 27.82
CA LEU A 372 6.98 -16.86 28.42
C LEU A 372 5.61 -17.10 27.82
N PHE A 373 5.50 -17.20 26.48
CA PHE A 373 4.20 -17.23 25.80
C PHE A 373 4.31 -17.86 24.39
N THR A 374 3.23 -18.50 23.93
CA THR A 374 3.05 -18.88 22.52
C THR A 374 1.59 -18.89 22.07
N THR A 375 1.37 -18.58 20.79
CA THR A 375 0.07 -18.77 20.11
C THR A 375 0.26 -18.84 18.60
N GLY A 376 -0.69 -19.45 17.90
CA GLY A 376 -0.80 -19.31 16.44
C GLY A 376 -1.09 -17.86 16.04
N VAL A 377 -0.53 -17.43 14.91
CA VAL A 377 -0.71 -16.10 14.33
C VAL A 377 -1.66 -16.19 13.14
N PHE A 378 -1.28 -16.92 12.09
CA PHE A 378 -2.16 -17.28 10.97
C PHE A 378 -2.47 -18.78 10.95
N GLN A 379 -3.65 -19.12 10.44
CA GLN A 379 -4.03 -20.50 10.16
C GLN A 379 -3.37 -20.98 8.87
N ARG A 380 -3.45 -22.29 8.60
CA ARG A 380 -2.95 -22.86 7.34
C ARG A 380 -3.75 -22.30 6.17
N ASP A 381 -3.11 -22.20 5.01
CA ASP A 381 -3.80 -21.85 3.78
C ASP A 381 -4.87 -22.92 3.48
N THR A 382 -6.11 -22.48 3.23
CA THR A 382 -7.24 -23.36 2.98
C THR A 382 -7.25 -23.81 1.53
N THR A 383 -6.61 -24.94 1.23
CA THR A 383 -6.64 -25.58 -0.11
C THR A 383 -7.95 -26.30 -0.46
N VAL A 384 -9.00 -26.17 0.37
CA VAL A 384 -10.27 -26.88 0.15
C VAL A 384 -11.24 -25.94 -0.52
N ASN A 385 -11.30 -25.99 -1.86
CA ASN A 385 -12.43 -25.47 -2.61
C ASN A 385 -13.68 -26.25 -2.17
N GLU A 386 -14.52 -25.65 -1.33
CA GLU A 386 -15.85 -26.19 -1.02
C GLU A 386 -16.83 -26.03 -2.21
N TYR A 387 -16.40 -25.35 -3.27
CA TYR A 387 -17.17 -25.15 -4.48
C TYR A 387 -17.33 -26.46 -5.26
N GLN A 388 -18.59 -26.82 -5.53
CA GLN A 388 -18.91 -27.82 -6.55
C GLN A 388 -18.99 -27.11 -7.90
N PHE A 389 -18.15 -27.53 -8.83
CA PHE A 389 -18.12 -26.99 -10.19
C PHE A 389 -18.90 -27.92 -11.14
N PRO A 390 -19.61 -27.37 -12.13
CA PRO A 390 -20.21 -28.19 -13.18
C PRO A 390 -19.13 -28.85 -14.05
N ASP A 391 -19.47 -29.96 -14.71
CA ASP A 391 -18.54 -30.70 -15.58
C ASP A 391 -18.15 -29.93 -16.86
N SER A 392 -18.96 -28.94 -17.24
CA SER A 392 -18.73 -28.07 -18.40
C SER A 392 -19.49 -26.76 -18.26
N PHE A 393 -18.94 -25.68 -18.82
CA PHE A 393 -19.61 -24.38 -18.90
C PHE A 393 -20.21 -24.14 -20.31
N PRO A 394 -21.31 -23.38 -20.43
CA PRO A 394 -21.87 -23.01 -21.72
C PRO A 394 -20.89 -22.10 -22.49
N GLU A 395 -20.76 -22.28 -23.81
CA GLU A 395 -19.81 -21.49 -24.65
C GLU A 395 -20.04 -19.97 -24.57
N LYS A 396 -21.29 -19.56 -24.38
CA LYS A 396 -21.71 -18.17 -24.20
C LYS A 396 -22.74 -18.05 -23.09
N VAL A 397 -22.75 -16.90 -22.43
CA VAL A 397 -23.74 -16.51 -21.43
C VAL A 397 -24.31 -15.14 -21.80
N THR A 398 -25.61 -14.97 -21.56
CA THR A 398 -26.30 -13.68 -21.63
C THR A 398 -26.49 -13.18 -20.20
N THR A 399 -25.85 -12.07 -19.86
CA THR A 399 -25.88 -11.48 -18.50
C THR A 399 -25.59 -9.99 -18.56
N SER A 400 -25.90 -9.25 -17.51
CA SER A 400 -25.60 -7.83 -17.35
C SER A 400 -24.51 -7.59 -16.28
N ILE A 401 -24.03 -6.34 -16.16
CA ILE A 401 -23.05 -5.94 -15.13
C ILE A 401 -23.76 -5.71 -13.79
N TYR A 402 -24.92 -5.07 -13.84
CA TYR A 402 -25.84 -4.85 -12.72
C TYR A 402 -27.19 -5.48 -13.06
N THR A 403 -27.92 -5.90 -12.04
CA THR A 403 -29.31 -6.34 -12.14
C THR A 403 -30.23 -5.18 -12.54
N GLU A 404 -31.44 -5.51 -13.03
CA GLU A 404 -32.44 -4.51 -13.41
C GLU A 404 -32.83 -3.60 -12.22
N ASP A 405 -32.97 -4.17 -11.02
CA ASP A 405 -33.29 -3.45 -9.79
C ASP A 405 -32.15 -2.49 -9.37
N GLU A 406 -30.89 -2.88 -9.55
CA GLU A 406 -29.73 -2.03 -9.26
C GLU A 406 -29.67 -0.79 -10.17
N VAL A 407 -30.24 -0.84 -11.39
CA VAL A 407 -30.22 0.27 -12.35
C VAL A 407 -31.53 1.06 -12.43
N ASP A 408 -32.65 0.52 -11.93
CA ASP A 408 -33.92 1.24 -11.95
C ASP A 408 -33.92 2.42 -10.97
N ARG A 409 -34.35 3.58 -11.45
CA ARG A 409 -34.38 4.83 -10.70
C ARG A 409 -35.58 5.65 -11.10
N SER A 410 -36.21 6.27 -10.09
CA SER A 410 -37.34 7.19 -10.29
C SER A 410 -36.98 8.36 -11.20
N ALA A 411 -37.97 8.91 -11.91
CA ALA A 411 -37.79 10.08 -12.76
C ALA A 411 -37.24 11.30 -12.01
N PHE A 412 -37.63 11.48 -10.74
CA PHE A 412 -37.08 12.55 -9.90
C PHE A 412 -35.59 12.35 -9.61
N PHE A 413 -35.18 11.12 -9.31
CA PHE A 413 -33.77 10.79 -9.11
C PHE A 413 -32.96 11.05 -10.39
N LYS A 414 -33.45 10.62 -11.56
CA LYS A 414 -32.83 10.86 -12.86
C LYS A 414 -32.71 12.35 -13.18
N LEU A 415 -33.71 13.16 -12.85
CA LEU A 415 -33.66 14.62 -13.02
C LEU A 415 -32.52 15.27 -12.21
N ILE A 416 -32.37 14.88 -10.94
CA ILE A 416 -31.39 15.49 -10.02
C ILE A 416 -29.98 14.91 -10.26
N TRP A 417 -29.87 13.59 -10.33
CA TRP A 417 -28.62 12.85 -10.38
C TRP A 417 -28.12 12.57 -11.81
N GLY A 418 -28.98 12.68 -12.81
CA GLY A 418 -28.70 12.42 -14.22
C GLY A 418 -29.28 11.08 -14.70
N GLU A 419 -29.47 10.94 -16.01
CA GLU A 419 -29.85 9.69 -16.69
C GLU A 419 -28.71 8.67 -16.70
N ARG A 420 -27.46 9.16 -16.79
CA ARG A 420 -26.24 8.33 -16.78
C ARG A 420 -26.26 7.25 -17.86
N TYR A 421 -25.30 6.32 -17.78
CA TYR A 421 -25.24 5.13 -18.62
C TYR A 421 -25.84 3.89 -17.94
N ARG A 422 -26.67 4.06 -16.88
CA ARG A 422 -27.28 2.96 -16.10
C ARG A 422 -27.88 1.87 -16.97
N LYS A 423 -28.61 2.26 -18.02
CA LYS A 423 -29.21 1.35 -18.99
C LYS A 423 -28.20 0.30 -19.47
N TYR A 424 -26.99 0.70 -19.84
CA TYR A 424 -25.96 -0.21 -20.38
C TYR A 424 -25.29 -1.11 -19.34
N TYR A 425 -25.38 -0.76 -18.05
CA TYR A 425 -24.96 -1.67 -16.98
C TYR A 425 -26.02 -2.75 -16.72
N GLY A 426 -27.30 -2.43 -16.93
CA GLY A 426 -28.42 -3.38 -16.78
C GLY A 426 -28.81 -4.14 -18.05
N THR A 427 -28.34 -3.70 -19.23
CA THR A 427 -28.57 -4.44 -20.49
C THR A 427 -27.81 -5.76 -20.46
N GLU A 428 -28.55 -6.86 -20.63
CA GLU A 428 -27.93 -8.17 -20.83
C GLU A 428 -27.21 -8.22 -22.17
N VAL A 429 -25.96 -8.71 -22.14
CA VAL A 429 -25.09 -8.85 -23.31
C VAL A 429 -24.65 -10.30 -23.44
N THR A 430 -24.57 -10.78 -24.68
CA THR A 430 -24.14 -12.16 -24.97
C THR A 430 -22.63 -12.21 -25.18
N VAL A 431 -21.92 -12.83 -24.24
CA VAL A 431 -20.44 -12.86 -24.23
C VAL A 431 -19.90 -14.30 -24.19
N PRO A 432 -18.68 -14.53 -24.72
CA PRO A 432 -18.01 -15.81 -24.56
C PRO A 432 -17.68 -16.11 -23.09
N THR A 433 -17.98 -17.34 -22.67
CA THR A 433 -17.56 -17.89 -21.39
C THR A 433 -16.15 -18.46 -21.53
N VAL A 434 -15.26 -18.18 -20.58
CA VAL A 434 -13.87 -18.63 -20.66
C VAL A 434 -13.39 -19.31 -19.39
N GLU A 435 -12.67 -20.41 -19.61
CA GLU A 435 -11.85 -21.05 -18.59
C GLU A 435 -10.44 -20.47 -18.69
N ILE A 436 -9.92 -19.94 -17.58
CA ILE A 436 -8.67 -19.15 -17.60
C ILE A 436 -7.45 -20.02 -17.93
N ASP A 437 -7.50 -21.30 -17.59
CA ASP A 437 -6.46 -22.30 -17.86
C ASP A 437 -6.40 -22.76 -19.32
N THR A 438 -7.35 -22.34 -20.16
CA THR A 438 -7.33 -22.54 -21.62
C THR A 438 -7.25 -21.23 -22.39
N LEU A 439 -7.69 -20.12 -21.80
CA LEU A 439 -7.62 -18.80 -22.40
C LEU A 439 -6.17 -18.41 -22.75
N PHE A 440 -5.93 -17.91 -23.96
CA PHE A 440 -4.60 -17.51 -24.46
C PHE A 440 -3.50 -18.58 -24.36
N GLY A 441 -3.86 -19.86 -24.35
CA GLY A 441 -2.91 -20.97 -24.20
C GLY A 441 -2.69 -21.42 -22.75
N GLY A 442 -3.39 -20.80 -21.80
CA GLY A 442 -3.48 -21.20 -20.41
C GLY A 442 -2.87 -20.18 -19.45
N LEU A 443 -3.70 -19.67 -18.55
CA LEU A 443 -3.34 -18.66 -17.55
C LEU A 443 -3.54 -19.20 -16.14
N GLU A 444 -2.60 -18.83 -15.28
CA GLU A 444 -2.65 -19.13 -13.86
C GLU A 444 -2.87 -17.84 -13.05
N PRO A 445 -3.77 -17.85 -12.05
CA PRO A 445 -3.89 -16.75 -11.09
C PRO A 445 -2.61 -16.54 -10.31
N VAL A 446 -2.16 -15.28 -10.23
CA VAL A 446 -0.95 -14.92 -9.46
C VAL A 446 -1.31 -14.20 -8.18
N ARG A 447 -2.06 -13.09 -8.28
CA ARG A 447 -2.41 -12.26 -7.12
C ARG A 447 -3.59 -11.35 -7.41
N LYS A 448 -4.33 -11.03 -6.35
CA LYS A 448 -5.33 -9.95 -6.37
C LYS A 448 -4.62 -8.63 -6.69
N GLY A 449 -5.31 -7.78 -7.44
CA GLY A 449 -4.94 -6.41 -7.73
C GLY A 449 -6.17 -5.51 -7.67
N GLY A 450 -6.08 -4.38 -8.37
CA GLY A 450 -7.19 -3.45 -8.52
C GLY A 450 -6.93 -2.15 -7.78
N GLY A 451 -7.32 -1.05 -8.43
CA GLY A 451 -7.30 0.28 -7.80
C GLY A 451 -8.45 0.44 -6.80
N ASN A 452 -8.79 1.69 -6.52
CA ASN A 452 -9.80 2.02 -5.50
C ASN A 452 -11.25 1.78 -5.96
N GLN A 453 -11.48 1.21 -7.15
CA GLN A 453 -12.82 1.15 -7.76
C GLN A 453 -13.23 -0.21 -8.30
N SER A 454 -12.28 -1.07 -8.72
CA SER A 454 -12.60 -2.38 -9.33
C SER A 454 -11.69 -3.44 -8.73
N LYS A 455 -12.22 -4.65 -8.53
CA LYS A 455 -11.40 -5.83 -8.24
C LYS A 455 -10.73 -6.29 -9.53
N SER A 456 -9.45 -6.65 -9.45
CA SER A 456 -8.75 -7.29 -10.56
C SER A 456 -7.87 -8.43 -10.09
N LEU A 457 -7.58 -9.35 -10.99
CA LEU A 457 -6.71 -10.51 -10.76
C LEU A 457 -5.59 -10.46 -11.79
N ARG A 458 -4.34 -10.54 -11.33
CA ARG A 458 -3.20 -10.69 -12.22
C ARG A 458 -3.08 -12.17 -12.57
N LEU A 459 -3.02 -12.43 -13.86
CA LEU A 459 -2.90 -13.75 -14.45
C LEU A 459 -1.55 -13.86 -15.15
N ARG A 460 -0.98 -15.06 -15.21
CA ARG A 460 0.30 -15.32 -15.87
C ARG A 460 0.22 -16.56 -16.74
N HIS A 461 0.73 -16.44 -17.95
CA HIS A 461 0.94 -17.54 -18.87
C HIS A 461 2.28 -18.23 -18.57
N ALA A 462 2.41 -19.52 -18.89
CA ALA A 462 3.63 -20.31 -18.66
C ALA A 462 4.90 -19.71 -19.32
N SER A 463 4.74 -18.90 -20.38
CA SER A 463 5.85 -18.17 -21.02
C SER A 463 6.32 -16.92 -20.26
N GLY A 464 5.71 -16.59 -19.13
CA GLY A 464 5.99 -15.39 -18.34
C GLY A 464 5.16 -14.14 -18.71
N LYS A 465 4.34 -14.21 -19.77
CA LYS A 465 3.42 -13.11 -20.15
C LYS A 465 2.36 -12.91 -19.09
N GLU A 466 2.08 -11.67 -18.74
CA GLU A 466 1.09 -11.34 -17.71
C GLU A 466 -0.12 -10.63 -18.28
N TYR A 467 -1.28 -10.94 -17.72
CA TYR A 467 -2.59 -10.41 -18.08
C TYR A 467 -3.29 -9.87 -16.84
N VAL A 468 -4.28 -9.01 -17.04
CA VAL A 468 -5.15 -8.51 -15.99
C VAL A 468 -6.59 -8.88 -16.32
N MET A 469 -7.24 -9.57 -15.41
CA MET A 469 -8.69 -9.80 -15.42
C MET A 469 -9.35 -8.80 -14.47
N ARG A 470 -10.10 -7.83 -15.00
CA ARG A 470 -10.73 -6.75 -14.24
C ARG A 470 -12.24 -6.89 -14.28
N ALA A 471 -12.90 -6.90 -13.12
CA ALA A 471 -14.35 -6.97 -13.06
C ALA A 471 -14.97 -5.70 -13.68
N MET A 472 -16.04 -5.89 -14.45
CA MET A 472 -16.83 -4.78 -15.00
C MET A 472 -17.66 -4.09 -13.91
N LYS A 473 -18.12 -4.85 -12.90
CA LYS A 473 -18.81 -4.34 -11.72
C LYS A 473 -17.83 -3.51 -10.86
N LYS A 474 -18.22 -2.28 -10.51
CA LYS A 474 -17.41 -1.40 -9.65
C LYS A 474 -17.78 -1.63 -8.18
N SER A 475 -16.81 -1.50 -7.29
CA SER A 475 -17.01 -1.68 -5.84
C SER A 475 -17.11 -0.32 -5.14
N ALA A 476 -18.31 0.01 -4.68
CA ALA A 476 -18.58 1.22 -3.91
C ALA A 476 -17.83 1.24 -2.57
N GLU A 477 -17.74 0.11 -1.89
CA GLU A 477 -17.02 0.01 -0.62
C GLU A 477 -15.51 0.24 -0.77
N ARG A 478 -14.86 -0.30 -1.81
CA ARG A 478 -13.44 -0.04 -2.09
C ARG A 478 -13.17 1.45 -2.32
N TYR A 479 -14.14 2.14 -2.92
CA TYR A 479 -14.03 3.59 -3.13
C TYR A 479 -14.24 4.37 -1.84
N LEU A 480 -15.27 4.04 -1.06
CA LEU A 480 -15.51 4.62 0.25
C LEU A 480 -14.30 4.45 1.17
N GLN A 481 -13.72 3.25 1.18
CA GLN A 481 -12.51 2.91 1.90
C GLN A 481 -11.35 3.85 1.53
N ALA A 482 -11.13 4.09 0.24
CA ALA A 482 -10.03 4.92 -0.25
C ALA A 482 -10.30 6.43 -0.13
N MET A 483 -11.54 6.89 -0.28
CA MET A 483 -11.90 8.30 -0.34
C MET A 483 -12.29 8.87 1.02
N ALA A 484 -13.18 8.19 1.75
CA ALA A 484 -13.87 8.71 2.93
C ALA A 484 -13.39 8.07 4.24
N PHE A 485 -13.00 6.80 4.20
CA PHE A 485 -12.70 5.99 5.38
C PHE A 485 -11.25 5.52 5.42
N LYS A 486 -10.29 6.43 5.17
CA LYS A 486 -8.85 6.10 5.14
C LYS A 486 -8.28 5.56 6.47
N ASP A 487 -8.98 5.83 7.58
CA ASP A 487 -8.55 5.52 8.95
C ASP A 487 -9.37 4.39 9.60
N GLN A 488 -10.32 3.78 8.87
CA GLN A 488 -11.13 2.67 9.35
C GLN A 488 -11.45 1.70 8.21
N TYR A 489 -11.36 0.40 8.45
CA TYR A 489 -11.71 -0.60 7.43
C TYR A 489 -13.23 -0.81 7.42
N ILE A 490 -13.85 -0.77 6.24
CA ILE A 490 -15.32 -0.75 6.07
C ILE A 490 -15.86 -1.71 5.01
N ILE A 491 -15.01 -2.55 4.40
CA ILE A 491 -15.46 -3.50 3.38
C ILE A 491 -16.34 -4.58 4.04
N GLY A 492 -17.52 -4.81 3.48
CA GLY A 492 -18.58 -5.68 3.98
C GLY A 492 -19.57 -4.99 4.94
N GLU A 493 -19.36 -3.71 5.31
CA GLU A 493 -20.25 -3.00 6.26
C GLU A 493 -21.42 -2.29 5.56
N PHE A 494 -21.35 -2.10 4.24
CA PHE A 494 -22.32 -1.32 3.47
C PHE A 494 -23.07 -2.14 2.42
N GLU A 495 -22.90 -3.45 2.39
CA GLU A 495 -23.65 -4.35 1.51
C GLU A 495 -25.16 -4.12 1.65
N GLU A 496 -25.82 -3.96 0.50
CA GLU A 496 -27.26 -3.71 0.35
C GLU A 496 -27.75 -2.38 0.98
N THR A 497 -26.85 -1.43 1.23
CA THR A 497 -27.23 -0.11 1.76
C THR A 497 -27.54 0.91 0.66
N TYR A 498 -28.36 1.90 0.99
CA TYR A 498 -28.62 3.04 0.09
C TYR A 498 -27.33 3.79 -0.31
N THR A 499 -26.34 3.86 0.60
CA THR A 499 -25.06 4.53 0.33
C THR A 499 -24.23 3.77 -0.70
N GLU A 500 -24.21 2.44 -0.63
CA GLU A 500 -23.59 1.58 -1.64
C GLU A 500 -24.24 1.78 -3.01
N GLY A 501 -25.57 1.62 -3.09
CA GLY A 501 -26.31 1.77 -4.36
C GLY A 501 -26.18 3.17 -4.99
N LEU A 502 -26.02 4.23 -4.19
CA LEU A 502 -25.76 5.58 -4.69
C LEU A 502 -24.36 5.72 -5.33
N LEU A 503 -23.36 5.00 -4.81
CA LEU A 503 -21.99 5.05 -5.32
C LEU A 503 -21.77 4.11 -6.51
N GLU A 504 -22.38 2.94 -6.52
CA GLU A 504 -22.44 2.10 -7.71
C GLU A 504 -23.10 2.87 -8.87
N ASP A 505 -24.17 3.61 -8.58
CA ASP A 505 -24.82 4.51 -9.54
C ASP A 505 -23.88 5.63 -10.00
N PHE A 506 -23.10 6.23 -9.10
CA PHE A 506 -22.09 7.23 -9.47
C PHE A 506 -21.13 6.72 -10.55
N TYR A 507 -20.72 5.44 -10.52
CA TYR A 507 -19.88 4.85 -11.55
C TYR A 507 -20.53 4.72 -12.92
N THR A 508 -21.85 4.70 -12.98
CA THR A 508 -22.58 4.70 -14.25
C THR A 508 -22.46 6.03 -15.03
N GLY A 509 -21.76 7.02 -14.49
CA GLY A 509 -21.36 8.21 -15.23
C GLY A 509 -20.35 7.92 -16.36
N ALA A 510 -19.60 6.81 -16.28
CA ALA A 510 -18.73 6.33 -17.34
C ALA A 510 -19.39 5.19 -18.13
N HIS A 511 -19.16 5.13 -19.44
CA HIS A 511 -19.78 4.12 -20.28
C HIS A 511 -19.04 2.78 -20.09
N PRO A 512 -19.74 1.69 -19.73
CA PRO A 512 -19.08 0.45 -19.27
C PRO A 512 -18.19 -0.17 -20.35
N TYR A 513 -18.61 -0.08 -21.61
CA TYR A 513 -17.90 -0.68 -22.74
C TYR A 513 -16.92 0.28 -23.44
N ALA A 514 -16.81 1.55 -23.05
CA ALA A 514 -15.99 2.54 -23.76
C ALA A 514 -14.50 2.15 -23.97
N PRO A 515 -13.81 1.49 -23.01
CA PRO A 515 -12.42 1.07 -23.21
C PRO A 515 -12.21 0.20 -24.47
N PHE A 516 -13.21 -0.58 -24.88
CA PHE A 516 -13.11 -1.50 -26.02
C PHE A 516 -13.02 -0.77 -27.38
N THR A 517 -13.42 0.50 -27.49
CA THR A 517 -13.28 1.25 -28.76
C THR A 517 -11.90 1.85 -28.97
N VAL A 518 -11.11 1.97 -27.91
CA VAL A 518 -9.85 2.73 -27.93
C VAL A 518 -8.75 2.07 -28.78
N PRO A 519 -8.56 0.73 -28.80
CA PRO A 519 -7.48 0.09 -29.54
C PRO A 519 -7.45 0.46 -31.03
N ILE A 520 -8.57 0.32 -31.75
CA ILE A 520 -8.65 0.58 -33.20
C ILE A 520 -8.33 2.04 -33.54
N MET A 521 -8.82 2.99 -32.73
CA MET A 521 -8.47 4.39 -32.90
C MET A 521 -7.00 4.67 -32.58
N SER A 522 -6.45 4.04 -31.54
CA SER A 522 -5.06 4.22 -31.12
C SER A 522 -4.09 3.70 -32.19
N GLU A 523 -4.39 2.53 -32.75
CA GLU A 523 -3.64 1.95 -33.87
C GLU A 523 -3.63 2.89 -35.08
N ALA A 524 -4.80 3.44 -35.47
CA ALA A 524 -4.92 4.33 -36.61
C ALA A 524 -4.06 5.61 -36.50
N ILE A 525 -3.79 6.07 -35.28
CA ILE A 525 -2.94 7.25 -35.00
C ILE A 525 -1.54 6.87 -34.51
N GLY A 526 -1.19 5.59 -34.49
CA GLY A 526 0.12 5.11 -34.05
C GLY A 526 0.41 5.44 -32.58
N ILE A 527 -0.54 5.20 -31.69
CA ILE A 527 -0.37 5.21 -30.24
C ILE A 527 -0.42 3.78 -29.72
N TYR A 528 0.51 3.41 -28.85
CA TYR A 528 0.51 2.11 -28.20
C TYR A 528 -0.70 1.92 -27.28
N HIS A 529 -1.17 0.68 -27.16
CA HIS A 529 -2.40 0.36 -26.45
C HIS A 529 -2.43 -1.09 -25.96
N THR A 530 -3.29 -1.35 -24.98
CA THR A 530 -3.71 -2.70 -24.58
C THR A 530 -4.81 -3.22 -25.51
N ASN A 531 -5.13 -4.52 -25.42
CA ASN A 531 -6.16 -5.16 -26.25
C ASN A 531 -7.29 -5.76 -25.38
N PRO A 532 -8.11 -4.91 -24.73
CA PRO A 532 -9.16 -5.39 -23.83
C PRO A 532 -10.22 -6.21 -24.57
N LYS A 533 -10.62 -7.32 -23.97
CA LYS A 533 -11.72 -8.17 -24.43
C LYS A 533 -12.69 -8.48 -23.29
N LEU A 534 -13.98 -8.53 -23.63
CA LEU A 534 -15.05 -8.81 -22.68
C LEU A 534 -15.32 -10.33 -22.63
N TYR A 535 -15.36 -10.87 -21.42
CA TYR A 535 -15.61 -12.28 -21.14
C TYR A 535 -16.54 -12.46 -19.95
N TYR A 536 -17.28 -13.56 -19.93
CA TYR A 536 -17.84 -14.11 -18.69
C TYR A 536 -16.86 -15.13 -18.12
N VAL A 537 -16.50 -15.00 -16.86
CA VAL A 537 -15.59 -15.93 -16.17
C VAL A 537 -16.36 -16.58 -15.04
N PRO A 538 -16.74 -17.88 -15.14
CA PRO A 538 -17.43 -18.57 -14.07
C PRO A 538 -16.47 -18.88 -12.93
N LYS A 539 -17.01 -19.14 -11.75
CA LYS A 539 -16.26 -19.84 -10.71
C LYS A 539 -15.82 -21.18 -11.25
N GLN A 540 -14.52 -21.47 -11.14
CA GLN A 540 -13.88 -22.60 -11.80
C GLN A 540 -12.69 -23.12 -11.00
N PRO A 541 -12.29 -24.40 -11.18
CA PRO A 541 -11.16 -24.98 -10.45
C PRO A 541 -9.87 -24.18 -10.59
N ALA A 542 -9.58 -23.66 -11.79
CA ALA A 542 -8.37 -22.89 -12.09
C ALA A 542 -8.23 -21.58 -11.29
N LEU A 543 -9.34 -21.03 -10.76
CA LEU A 543 -9.28 -19.85 -9.89
C LEU A 543 -8.80 -20.18 -8.47
N GLY A 544 -8.79 -21.45 -8.04
CA GLY A 544 -8.33 -21.83 -6.70
C GLY A 544 -8.99 -21.00 -5.59
N ASP A 545 -8.19 -20.48 -4.67
CA ASP A 545 -8.64 -19.65 -3.54
C ASP A 545 -9.24 -18.30 -3.98
N PHE A 546 -9.00 -17.88 -5.23
CA PHE A 546 -9.58 -16.65 -5.78
C PHE A 546 -11.09 -16.77 -6.08
N ASN A 547 -11.68 -17.98 -6.06
CA ASN A 547 -13.14 -18.17 -6.22
C ASN A 547 -13.99 -17.48 -5.13
N GLY A 548 -13.38 -17.06 -4.01
CA GLY A 548 -14.05 -16.25 -2.99
C GLY A 548 -14.42 -14.85 -3.50
N ASP A 549 -13.51 -14.22 -4.27
CA ASP A 549 -13.67 -12.84 -4.74
C ASP A 549 -13.95 -12.73 -6.25
N PHE A 550 -13.63 -13.78 -7.02
CA PHE A 550 -13.69 -13.80 -8.48
C PHE A 550 -14.53 -14.97 -8.99
N GLY A 551 -14.97 -14.86 -10.25
CA GLY A 551 -15.91 -15.78 -10.88
C GLY A 551 -17.34 -15.22 -10.95
N ASP A 552 -18.17 -15.90 -11.72
CA ASP A 552 -19.59 -15.66 -12.00
C ASP A 552 -19.97 -14.23 -12.42
N GLU A 553 -19.06 -13.49 -13.06
CA GLU A 553 -19.25 -12.08 -13.44
C GLU A 553 -18.66 -11.77 -14.82
N LEU A 554 -18.96 -10.58 -15.34
CA LEU A 554 -18.33 -10.01 -16.53
C LEU A 554 -16.97 -9.41 -16.19
N TYR A 555 -15.96 -9.77 -16.99
CA TYR A 555 -14.59 -9.29 -16.86
C TYR A 555 -14.06 -8.72 -18.17
N MET A 556 -13.34 -7.61 -18.07
CA MET A 556 -12.41 -7.15 -19.10
C MET A 556 -11.06 -7.82 -18.86
N ILE A 557 -10.57 -8.59 -19.84
CA ILE A 557 -9.25 -9.20 -19.79
C ILE A 557 -8.36 -8.56 -20.86
N GLU A 558 -7.18 -8.08 -20.45
CA GLU A 558 -6.20 -7.43 -21.31
C GLU A 558 -4.76 -7.79 -20.87
N GLU A 559 -3.79 -7.54 -21.73
CA GLU A 559 -2.38 -7.69 -21.40
C GLU A 559 -1.99 -6.73 -20.28
N HIS A 560 -1.26 -7.24 -19.29
CA HIS A 560 -0.62 -6.37 -18.32
C HIS A 560 0.56 -5.67 -19.00
N VAL A 561 0.55 -4.34 -19.02
CA VAL A 561 1.63 -3.53 -19.61
C VAL A 561 2.90 -3.64 -18.75
N SER A 562 3.69 -4.68 -19.01
CA SER A 562 4.97 -5.03 -18.39
C SER A 562 5.83 -5.83 -19.37
N GLU A 563 7.06 -6.10 -18.97
CA GLU A 563 7.98 -6.99 -19.68
C GLU A 563 7.36 -8.38 -19.96
N GLY A 564 7.86 -9.03 -21.01
CA GLY A 564 7.43 -10.37 -21.43
C GLY A 564 6.54 -10.40 -22.68
N HIS A 565 6.06 -9.23 -23.13
CA HIS A 565 5.21 -9.04 -24.31
C HIS A 565 5.97 -8.47 -25.52
N ASN A 566 7.23 -8.88 -25.68
CA ASN A 566 8.18 -8.26 -26.61
C ASN A 566 7.77 -8.43 -28.09
N GLU A 567 6.83 -9.34 -28.38
CA GLU A 567 6.26 -9.59 -29.70
C GLU A 567 5.01 -8.76 -30.02
N LEU A 568 4.47 -7.98 -29.06
CA LEU A 568 3.27 -7.17 -29.28
C LEU A 568 3.63 -5.85 -29.98
N GLU A 569 3.18 -5.72 -31.22
CA GLU A 569 3.25 -4.46 -31.98
C GLU A 569 2.49 -3.33 -31.27
N SER A 570 1.40 -3.65 -30.56
CA SER A 570 0.62 -2.68 -29.78
C SER A 570 1.40 -2.09 -28.60
N PHE A 571 2.51 -2.72 -28.19
CA PHE A 571 3.49 -2.20 -27.19
C PHE A 571 4.80 -1.73 -27.84
N GLY A 572 4.83 -1.64 -29.18
CA GLY A 572 6.01 -1.19 -29.91
C GLY A 572 7.14 -2.21 -30.03
N LEU A 573 6.89 -3.49 -29.75
CA LEU A 573 7.93 -4.52 -29.69
C LEU A 573 9.03 -4.19 -28.66
N ALA A 574 8.67 -3.43 -27.62
CA ALA A 574 9.58 -3.00 -26.58
C ALA A 574 10.06 -4.19 -25.75
N LYS A 575 11.35 -4.23 -25.46
CA LYS A 575 11.93 -5.24 -24.56
C LYS A 575 11.79 -4.85 -23.10
N GLU A 576 11.93 -3.56 -22.83
CA GLU A 576 11.81 -2.99 -21.49
C GLU A 576 10.65 -2.00 -21.46
N ILE A 577 9.86 -2.09 -20.39
CA ILE A 577 8.71 -1.23 -20.15
C ILE A 577 8.83 -0.66 -18.73
N LYS A 578 9.07 0.65 -18.65
CA LYS A 578 9.28 1.35 -17.37
C LYS A 578 7.98 1.90 -16.80
N SER A 579 7.94 2.04 -15.47
CA SER A 579 6.93 2.88 -14.83
C SER A 579 7.25 4.36 -15.10
N THR A 580 6.27 5.26 -14.91
CA THR A 580 6.53 6.70 -15.03
C THR A 580 7.57 7.20 -14.03
N TYR A 581 7.69 6.55 -12.87
CA TYR A 581 8.69 6.91 -11.86
C TYR A 581 10.09 6.55 -12.31
N ASP A 582 10.31 5.31 -12.75
CA ASP A 582 11.62 4.84 -13.24
C ASP A 582 12.07 5.67 -14.45
N PHE A 583 11.15 5.87 -15.40
CA PHE A 583 11.38 6.72 -16.57
C PHE A 583 11.80 8.15 -16.18
N LEU A 584 11.09 8.80 -15.24
CA LEU A 584 11.45 10.16 -14.79
C LEU A 584 12.77 10.19 -14.02
N SER A 585 13.13 9.10 -13.34
CA SER A 585 14.43 8.97 -12.67
C SER A 585 15.56 8.90 -13.69
N GLU A 586 15.43 8.03 -14.69
CA GLU A 586 16.39 7.88 -15.80
C GLU A 586 16.51 9.19 -16.59
N LEU A 587 15.39 9.81 -16.96
CA LEU A 587 15.33 11.08 -17.69
C LEU A 587 16.10 12.23 -16.98
N ARG A 588 16.20 12.20 -15.64
CA ARG A 588 16.94 13.21 -14.86
C ARG A 588 18.39 12.84 -14.60
N SER A 589 18.74 11.57 -14.78
CA SER A 589 20.05 11.03 -14.42
C SER A 589 21.13 11.37 -15.43
N ASP A 590 20.77 11.40 -16.72
CA ASP A 590 21.72 11.53 -17.83
C ASP A 590 21.02 12.15 -19.05
N GLU A 591 21.76 12.95 -19.83
CA GLU A 591 21.25 13.63 -21.01
C GLU A 591 20.94 12.68 -22.18
N LYS A 592 21.43 11.44 -22.16
CA LYS A 592 21.15 10.43 -23.20
C LYS A 592 19.70 9.95 -23.25
N TYR A 593 18.97 10.10 -22.15
CA TYR A 593 17.59 9.64 -22.02
C TYR A 593 16.63 10.74 -22.52
N HIS A 594 15.70 10.37 -23.39
CA HIS A 594 14.75 11.29 -23.99
C HIS A 594 13.35 10.72 -24.03
N VAL A 595 12.35 11.59 -24.03
CA VAL A 595 10.96 11.22 -24.30
C VAL A 595 10.58 11.56 -25.74
N ASP A 596 9.80 10.68 -26.37
CA ASP A 596 9.14 10.99 -27.64
C ASP A 596 7.99 11.99 -27.39
N THR A 597 8.34 13.28 -27.36
CA THR A 597 7.39 14.37 -27.10
C THR A 597 6.29 14.46 -28.14
N ASP A 598 6.57 14.15 -29.41
CA ASP A 598 5.57 14.18 -30.49
C ASP A 598 4.52 13.08 -30.27
N MET A 599 4.92 11.87 -29.90
CA MET A 599 3.99 10.78 -29.54
C MET A 599 3.23 11.08 -28.24
N TYR A 600 3.88 11.69 -27.25
CA TYR A 600 3.21 12.08 -26.00
C TYR A 600 2.16 13.17 -26.24
N ILE A 601 2.46 14.23 -27.00
CA ILE A 601 1.47 15.24 -27.43
C ILE A 601 0.31 14.57 -28.14
N ARG A 602 0.59 13.64 -29.06
CA ARG A 602 -0.44 12.90 -29.80
C ARG A 602 -1.40 12.18 -28.85
N ALA A 603 -0.86 11.48 -27.85
CA ALA A 603 -1.65 10.76 -26.86
C ALA A 603 -2.51 11.71 -26.01
N ARG A 604 -1.95 12.82 -25.55
CA ARG A 604 -2.69 13.82 -24.76
C ARG A 604 -3.81 14.50 -25.57
N LEU A 605 -3.56 14.81 -26.84
CA LEU A 605 -4.61 15.33 -27.73
C LEU A 605 -5.72 14.29 -27.96
N PHE A 606 -5.36 13.02 -28.11
CA PHE A 606 -6.32 11.94 -28.25
C PHE A 606 -7.19 11.78 -26.99
N ASP A 607 -6.60 11.86 -25.79
CA ASP A 607 -7.32 11.83 -24.52
C ASP A 607 -8.40 12.92 -24.45
N MET A 608 -8.07 14.14 -24.91
CA MET A 608 -9.04 15.25 -24.97
C MET A 608 -10.16 14.99 -26.00
N VAL A 609 -9.85 14.36 -27.13
CA VAL A 609 -10.85 14.00 -28.15
C VAL A 609 -11.84 12.98 -27.61
N ILE A 610 -11.37 11.92 -26.96
CA ILE A 610 -12.22 10.84 -26.43
C ILE A 610 -12.82 11.16 -25.05
N GLY A 611 -12.42 12.29 -24.45
CA GLY A 611 -12.96 12.78 -23.19
C GLY A 611 -12.45 12.06 -21.96
N ASP A 612 -11.26 11.49 -22.04
CA ASP A 612 -10.60 10.80 -20.94
C ASP A 612 -9.90 11.82 -20.02
N TRP A 613 -10.60 12.18 -18.94
CA TRP A 613 -10.22 13.27 -18.04
C TRP A 613 -9.37 12.83 -16.84
N ASP A 614 -9.33 11.53 -16.52
CA ASP A 614 -8.69 11.01 -15.30
C ASP A 614 -7.24 10.55 -15.53
N ARG A 615 -6.51 11.24 -16.41
CA ARG A 615 -5.15 10.84 -16.78
C ARG A 615 -4.15 11.13 -15.66
N HIS A 616 -3.64 10.10 -14.98
CA HIS A 616 -2.60 10.22 -13.93
C HIS A 616 -1.36 9.33 -14.18
N GLN A 617 -0.28 9.53 -13.43
CA GLN A 617 1.04 8.93 -13.74
C GLN A 617 1.06 7.40 -13.80
N ASP A 618 0.20 6.71 -13.04
CA ASP A 618 0.15 5.24 -13.04
C ASP A 618 -0.55 4.67 -14.27
N GLN A 619 -1.30 5.49 -15.01
CA GLN A 619 -1.97 5.10 -16.24
C GLN A 619 -1.06 5.24 -17.47
N TRP A 620 0.23 5.49 -17.26
CA TRP A 620 1.26 5.42 -18.27
C TRP A 620 2.25 4.30 -17.95
N ARG A 621 2.73 3.69 -19.02
CA ARG A 621 3.98 2.94 -19.07
C ARG A 621 4.82 3.47 -20.21
N TRP A 622 6.11 3.18 -20.18
CA TRP A 622 7.07 3.77 -21.11
C TRP A 622 7.88 2.67 -21.76
N ALA A 623 7.66 2.45 -23.06
CA ALA A 623 8.46 1.55 -23.89
C ALA A 623 9.83 2.16 -24.11
N GLU A 624 10.89 1.41 -23.80
CA GLU A 624 12.27 1.86 -23.96
C GLU A 624 12.88 1.39 -25.29
N PHE A 625 13.54 2.30 -26.00
CA PHE A 625 14.25 2.03 -27.25
C PHE A 625 15.69 2.57 -27.21
N GLU A 626 16.66 1.67 -27.19
CA GLU A 626 18.08 2.00 -27.25
C GLU A 626 18.59 2.22 -28.69
N TYR A 627 19.27 3.33 -28.93
CA TYR A 627 19.96 3.66 -30.18
C TYR A 627 21.47 3.69 -29.95
N LYS A 628 22.10 2.51 -29.97
CA LYS A 628 23.52 2.32 -29.63
C LYS A 628 24.49 3.20 -30.42
N ASP A 629 24.20 3.47 -31.69
CA ASP A 629 25.05 4.31 -32.55
C ASP A 629 25.10 5.78 -32.13
N LYS A 630 24.12 6.24 -31.33
CA LYS A 630 23.97 7.63 -30.90
C LYS A 630 24.14 7.81 -29.39
N ASP A 631 24.43 6.73 -28.67
CA ASP A 631 24.39 6.68 -27.20
C ASP A 631 23.14 7.37 -26.65
N SER A 632 21.97 6.93 -27.13
CA SER A 632 20.69 7.59 -26.84
C SER A 632 19.61 6.56 -26.59
N VAL A 633 18.72 6.85 -25.64
CA VAL A 633 17.58 6.01 -25.25
C VAL A 633 16.31 6.85 -25.35
N VAL A 634 15.31 6.37 -26.08
CA VAL A 634 14.04 7.07 -26.27
C VAL A 634 12.91 6.28 -25.62
N TYR A 635 12.13 6.96 -24.79
CA TYR A 635 10.93 6.42 -24.18
C TYR A 635 9.67 6.85 -24.93
N GLN A 636 8.83 5.88 -25.26
CA GLN A 636 7.55 6.10 -25.91
C GLN A 636 6.38 5.72 -24.99
N PRO A 637 5.32 6.54 -24.93
CA PRO A 637 4.23 6.32 -23.99
C PRO A 637 3.32 5.17 -24.43
N ILE A 638 2.98 4.30 -23.48
CA ILE A 638 1.91 3.30 -23.56
C ILE A 638 0.83 3.71 -22.56
N PRO A 639 -0.22 4.43 -22.99
CA PRO A 639 -1.37 4.70 -22.14
C PRO A 639 -2.14 3.42 -21.86
N ARG A 640 -2.56 3.25 -20.60
CA ARG A 640 -3.44 2.18 -20.12
C ARG A 640 -4.58 2.76 -19.29
N ASP A 641 -5.55 1.93 -18.90
CA ASP A 641 -6.67 2.35 -18.05
C ASP A 641 -7.52 3.47 -18.68
N ARG A 642 -8.49 3.08 -19.50
CA ARG A 642 -9.32 3.97 -20.34
C ARG A 642 -10.76 4.06 -19.84
N ASP A 643 -10.97 3.96 -18.53
CA ASP A 643 -12.30 3.78 -17.93
C ASP A 643 -13.15 5.05 -17.87
N GLN A 644 -12.59 6.23 -18.11
CA GLN A 644 -13.33 7.51 -18.19
C GLN A 644 -13.65 7.98 -19.63
N VAL A 645 -13.35 7.17 -20.63
CA VAL A 645 -13.68 7.49 -22.03
C VAL A 645 -15.19 7.69 -22.20
N TYR A 646 -15.58 8.77 -22.87
CA TYR A 646 -16.97 9.20 -23.09
C TYR A 646 -17.79 9.45 -21.81
N SER A 647 -17.15 9.67 -20.66
CA SER A 647 -17.83 9.92 -19.38
C SER A 647 -18.78 11.12 -19.44
N ILE A 648 -20.01 10.92 -18.98
CA ILE A 648 -21.05 11.96 -18.82
C ILE A 648 -21.24 12.31 -17.33
N MET A 649 -20.15 12.31 -16.55
CA MET A 649 -20.19 12.62 -15.12
C MET A 649 -20.91 13.93 -14.76
N GLY A 650 -20.91 14.92 -15.66
CA GLY A 650 -21.61 16.20 -15.51
C GLY A 650 -23.10 16.21 -15.86
N ASP A 651 -23.73 15.04 -16.04
CA ASP A 651 -25.16 14.89 -16.28
C ASP A 651 -26.01 15.13 -15.00
N GLY A 652 -27.30 15.45 -15.17
CA GLY A 652 -28.23 15.78 -14.09
C GLY A 652 -28.07 17.21 -13.54
N LEU A 653 -29.06 17.66 -12.77
CA LEU A 653 -29.05 19.01 -12.18
C LEU A 653 -27.88 19.21 -11.22
N LEU A 654 -27.61 18.24 -10.33
CA LEU A 654 -26.61 18.38 -9.28
C LEU A 654 -25.20 18.45 -9.87
N MET A 655 -24.78 17.41 -10.61
CA MET A 655 -23.44 17.38 -11.19
C MET A 655 -23.27 18.41 -12.30
N GLY A 656 -24.33 18.73 -13.05
CA GLY A 656 -24.33 19.82 -14.01
C GLY A 656 -24.06 21.21 -13.41
N ILE A 657 -24.28 21.41 -12.10
CA ILE A 657 -23.94 22.64 -11.37
C ILE A 657 -22.59 22.49 -10.65
N THR A 658 -22.38 21.43 -9.87
CA THR A 658 -21.18 21.27 -9.03
C THR A 658 -19.91 21.22 -9.86
N THR A 659 -19.94 20.56 -11.03
CA THR A 659 -18.82 20.55 -11.99
C THR A 659 -18.53 21.93 -12.58
N LYS A 660 -19.36 22.97 -12.36
CA LYS A 660 -19.07 24.36 -12.75
C LYS A 660 -18.48 25.19 -11.63
N ILE A 661 -18.89 24.96 -10.40
CA ILE A 661 -18.57 25.83 -9.27
C ILE A 661 -17.49 25.25 -8.35
N ILE A 662 -17.42 23.92 -8.19
CA ILE A 662 -16.49 23.23 -7.28
C ILE A 662 -15.21 22.90 -8.05
N PRO A 663 -14.05 23.55 -7.75
CA PRO A 663 -12.86 23.40 -8.58
C PRO A 663 -12.36 21.96 -8.76
N PRO A 664 -12.29 21.11 -7.71
CA PRO A 664 -11.91 19.70 -7.88
C PRO A 664 -12.83 18.85 -8.75
N LEU A 665 -14.08 19.29 -9.01
CA LEU A 665 -15.04 18.55 -9.83
C LEU A 665 -15.14 19.09 -11.26
N LYS A 666 -14.36 20.10 -11.62
CA LYS A 666 -14.48 20.76 -12.94
C LYS A 666 -14.06 19.89 -14.12
N LEU A 667 -13.15 18.94 -13.90
CA LEU A 667 -12.72 17.98 -14.93
C LEU A 667 -13.84 17.01 -15.33
N MET A 668 -14.78 16.74 -14.42
CA MET A 668 -15.89 15.80 -14.61
C MET A 668 -17.08 16.42 -15.39
N GLU A 669 -16.82 17.37 -16.29
CA GLU A 669 -17.86 18.20 -16.92
C GLU A 669 -18.78 17.46 -17.91
N GLY A 670 -18.40 16.24 -18.29
CA GLY A 670 -19.13 15.37 -19.20
C GLY A 670 -18.68 15.47 -20.65
N PHE A 671 -18.88 14.38 -21.39
CA PHE A 671 -18.54 14.26 -22.79
C PHE A 671 -19.53 15.03 -23.67
N ARG A 672 -19.07 16.15 -24.21
CA ARG A 672 -19.85 17.11 -25.01
C ARG A 672 -19.02 17.63 -26.18
N ASP A 673 -19.69 18.19 -27.18
CA ASP A 673 -19.08 18.77 -28.38
C ASP A 673 -17.93 19.75 -28.13
N ASN A 674 -17.95 20.44 -26.98
CA ASN A 674 -16.92 21.38 -26.57
C ASN A 674 -16.40 20.99 -25.19
N ILE A 675 -15.08 21.09 -25.01
CA ILE A 675 -14.46 21.12 -23.68
C ILE A 675 -14.64 22.54 -23.14
N ARG A 676 -15.37 22.70 -22.04
CA ARG A 676 -15.74 24.03 -21.53
C ARG A 676 -14.53 24.74 -20.94
N ASN A 677 -13.59 24.01 -20.34
CA ASN A 677 -12.31 24.58 -19.91
C ASN A 677 -11.18 23.57 -19.99
N VAL A 678 -10.31 23.76 -20.99
CA VAL A 678 -9.19 22.87 -21.30
C VAL A 678 -8.16 22.80 -20.16
N ARG A 679 -7.98 23.88 -19.38
CA ARG A 679 -7.08 23.88 -18.21
C ARG A 679 -7.61 22.96 -17.11
N THR A 680 -8.88 23.07 -16.76
CA THR A 680 -9.45 22.26 -15.68
C THR A 680 -9.73 20.83 -16.11
N PHE A 681 -10.04 20.58 -17.39
CA PHE A 681 -10.16 19.23 -17.93
C PHE A 681 -8.85 18.45 -17.76
N ASN A 682 -7.71 19.12 -17.94
CA ASN A 682 -6.39 18.52 -17.83
C ASN A 682 -5.73 18.76 -16.46
N SER A 683 -6.49 18.87 -15.37
CA SER A 683 -5.91 19.11 -14.03
C SER A 683 -5.11 17.92 -13.49
N ASN A 684 -5.60 16.69 -13.71
CA ASN A 684 -4.93 15.46 -13.25
C ASN A 684 -3.56 15.24 -13.94
N PRO A 685 -3.45 15.34 -15.28
CA PRO A 685 -2.18 15.12 -15.98
C PRO A 685 -1.23 16.33 -15.93
N TYR A 686 -1.66 17.48 -15.42
CA TYR A 686 -0.93 18.75 -15.52
C TYR A 686 0.53 18.68 -15.04
N SER A 687 0.81 18.00 -13.93
CA SER A 687 2.18 17.93 -13.39
C SER A 687 3.13 17.15 -14.30
N LEU A 688 2.67 16.04 -14.88
CA LEU A 688 3.45 15.24 -15.81
C LEU A 688 3.58 15.94 -17.17
N ASP A 689 2.49 16.54 -17.65
CA ASP A 689 2.47 17.31 -18.90
C ASP A 689 3.44 18.50 -18.80
N MET A 690 3.48 19.20 -17.67
CA MET A 690 4.49 20.25 -17.40
C MET A 690 5.92 19.71 -17.37
N ALA A 691 6.14 18.51 -16.83
CA ALA A 691 7.47 17.93 -16.76
C ALA A 691 8.02 17.50 -18.13
N LEU A 692 7.15 17.04 -19.04
CA LEU A 692 7.54 16.42 -20.30
C LEU A 692 7.35 17.31 -21.53
N LEU A 693 6.41 18.25 -21.49
CA LEU A 693 6.03 19.07 -22.66
C LEU A 693 6.51 20.52 -22.55
N ASN A 694 7.11 20.90 -21.43
CA ASN A 694 7.75 22.20 -21.28
C ASN A 694 8.90 22.33 -22.28
N GLY A 695 8.89 23.40 -23.09
CA GLY A 695 9.88 23.61 -24.15
C GLY A 695 9.50 23.01 -25.51
N THR A 696 8.34 22.37 -25.64
CA THR A 696 7.77 22.04 -26.96
C THR A 696 7.26 23.30 -27.65
N GLU A 697 7.21 23.29 -28.98
CA GLU A 697 6.71 24.40 -29.77
C GLU A 697 5.30 24.15 -30.31
N LEU A 698 4.49 25.20 -30.43
CA LEU A 698 3.11 25.11 -30.93
C LEU A 698 2.99 24.39 -32.28
N HIS A 699 3.99 24.53 -33.15
CA HIS A 699 3.98 23.89 -34.46
C HIS A 699 4.04 22.35 -34.35
N GLN A 700 4.70 21.79 -33.32
CA GLN A 700 4.71 20.36 -33.03
C GLN A 700 3.30 19.85 -32.69
N TRP A 701 2.59 20.61 -31.84
CA TRP A 701 1.20 20.33 -31.49
C TRP A 701 0.28 20.34 -32.71
N MET A 702 0.40 21.36 -33.54
CA MET A 702 -0.42 21.47 -34.75
C MET A 702 -0.14 20.37 -35.77
N ARG A 703 1.08 19.80 -35.83
CA ARG A 703 1.34 18.59 -36.63
C ARG A 703 0.55 17.39 -36.12
N GLN A 704 0.56 17.15 -34.81
CA GLN A 704 -0.19 16.04 -34.21
C GLN A 704 -1.71 16.23 -34.36
N VAL A 705 -2.22 17.47 -34.30
CA VAL A 705 -3.63 17.79 -34.62
C VAL A 705 -3.99 17.36 -36.04
N SER A 706 -3.15 17.69 -37.03
CA SER A 706 -3.39 17.32 -38.42
C SER A 706 -3.40 15.81 -38.61
N LEU A 707 -2.45 15.10 -37.97
CA LEU A 707 -2.40 13.64 -37.99
C LEU A 707 -3.68 13.02 -37.43
N LEU A 708 -4.14 13.46 -36.26
CA LEU A 708 -5.37 12.94 -35.65
C LEU A 708 -6.59 13.16 -36.57
N ARG A 709 -6.72 14.35 -37.16
CA ARG A 709 -7.83 14.68 -38.05
C ARG A 709 -7.80 13.88 -39.36
N GLU A 710 -6.62 13.56 -39.87
CA GLU A 710 -6.46 12.77 -41.09
C GLU A 710 -6.76 11.29 -40.85
N LYS A 711 -6.32 10.74 -39.71
CA LYS A 711 -6.36 9.31 -39.45
C LYS A 711 -7.62 8.83 -38.73
N LEU A 712 -8.24 9.66 -37.89
CA LEU A 712 -9.49 9.32 -37.21
C LEU A 712 -10.70 9.69 -38.09
N THR A 713 -10.84 8.97 -39.20
CA THR A 713 -11.95 9.17 -40.13
C THR A 713 -13.27 8.61 -39.56
N PRO A 714 -14.43 9.01 -40.11
CA PRO A 714 -15.72 8.42 -39.74
C PRO A 714 -15.70 6.88 -39.80
N GLU A 715 -15.05 6.28 -40.79
CA GLU A 715 -14.96 4.83 -40.96
C GLU A 715 -14.09 4.16 -39.89
N VAL A 716 -13.01 4.81 -39.44
CA VAL A 716 -12.20 4.32 -38.31
C VAL A 716 -13.03 4.38 -37.03
N ILE A 717 -13.75 5.48 -36.81
CA ILE A 717 -14.61 5.64 -35.65
C ILE A 717 -15.72 4.59 -35.68
N ASP A 718 -16.43 4.41 -36.79
CA ASP A 718 -17.51 3.44 -36.91
C ASP A 718 -17.05 2.01 -36.58
N ARG A 719 -15.94 1.56 -37.18
CA ARG A 719 -15.33 0.26 -36.86
C ARG A 719 -14.92 0.13 -35.40
N SER A 720 -14.47 1.22 -34.77
CA SER A 720 -14.07 1.20 -33.36
C SER A 720 -15.24 0.90 -32.43
N PHE A 721 -16.45 1.34 -32.77
CA PHE A 721 -17.65 1.07 -31.99
C PHE A 721 -18.26 -0.32 -32.23
N GLU A 722 -17.82 -1.07 -33.25
CA GLU A 722 -18.18 -2.48 -33.41
C GLU A 722 -17.64 -3.35 -32.26
N ALA A 723 -16.68 -2.85 -31.49
CA ALA A 723 -16.17 -3.51 -30.29
C ALA A 723 -17.14 -3.46 -29.10
N PHE A 724 -18.21 -2.66 -29.16
CA PHE A 724 -19.29 -2.74 -28.19
C PHE A 724 -20.15 -3.98 -28.44
N PRO A 725 -20.71 -4.61 -27.39
CA PRO A 725 -21.76 -5.63 -27.56
C PRO A 725 -22.89 -5.11 -28.45
N GLU A 726 -23.38 -5.94 -29.37
CA GLU A 726 -24.41 -5.54 -30.34
C GLU A 726 -25.68 -5.01 -29.64
N GLU A 727 -26.01 -5.56 -28.47
CA GLU A 727 -27.20 -5.23 -27.68
C GLU A 727 -27.19 -3.78 -27.15
N VAL A 728 -26.03 -3.11 -27.12
CA VAL A 728 -25.91 -1.72 -26.67
C VAL A 728 -25.80 -0.71 -27.81
N HIS A 729 -25.91 -1.14 -29.06
CA HIS A 729 -25.85 -0.25 -30.23
C HIS A 729 -27.17 0.48 -30.42
N ASP A 730 -27.25 1.70 -29.88
CA ASP A 730 -28.43 2.57 -30.02
C ASP A 730 -28.07 4.02 -30.37
N GLU A 731 -29.06 4.91 -30.32
CA GLU A 731 -28.91 6.34 -30.61
C GLU A 731 -27.86 7.06 -29.75
N THR A 732 -27.57 6.57 -28.54
CA THR A 732 -26.51 7.13 -27.69
C THR A 732 -25.14 6.86 -28.28
N VAL A 733 -24.91 5.65 -28.81
CA VAL A 733 -23.66 5.31 -29.49
C VAL A 733 -23.44 6.24 -30.69
N GLN A 734 -24.49 6.48 -31.47
CA GLN A 734 -24.44 7.42 -32.59
C GLN A 734 -24.08 8.84 -32.12
N LYS A 735 -24.69 9.30 -31.02
CA LYS A 735 -24.39 10.61 -30.43
C LYS A 735 -22.96 10.73 -29.92
N ILE A 736 -22.38 9.67 -29.36
CA ILE A 736 -20.97 9.66 -28.93
C ILE A 736 -20.06 9.85 -30.15
N LYS A 737 -20.33 9.14 -31.27
CA LYS A 737 -19.57 9.28 -32.52
C LYS A 737 -19.64 10.72 -33.06
N GLU A 738 -20.82 11.33 -33.05
CA GLU A 738 -21.02 12.72 -33.47
C GLU A 738 -20.22 13.71 -32.60
N ILE A 739 -20.23 13.54 -31.28
CA ILE A 739 -19.45 14.36 -30.35
C ILE A 739 -17.95 14.19 -30.60
N LEU A 740 -17.49 12.96 -30.86
CA LEU A 740 -16.09 12.66 -31.16
C LEU A 740 -15.62 13.39 -32.42
N LEU A 741 -16.39 13.30 -33.51
CA LEU A 741 -16.13 14.02 -34.76
C LEU A 741 -16.16 15.55 -34.55
N SER A 742 -17.11 16.04 -33.76
CA SER A 742 -17.22 17.45 -33.36
C SER A 742 -15.97 17.93 -32.62
N ARG A 743 -15.45 17.15 -31.67
CA ARG A 743 -14.20 17.44 -30.96
C ARG A 743 -12.98 17.41 -31.88
N LEU A 744 -12.87 16.41 -32.76
CA LEU A 744 -11.79 16.34 -33.77
C LEU A 744 -11.76 17.60 -34.64
N SER A 745 -12.91 18.08 -35.09
CA SER A 745 -13.00 19.30 -35.92
C SER A 745 -12.47 20.56 -35.19
N LYS A 746 -12.56 20.59 -33.86
CA LYS A 746 -12.16 21.70 -32.99
C LYS A 746 -10.79 21.52 -32.35
N LEU A 747 -10.14 20.37 -32.59
CA LEU A 747 -8.92 19.96 -31.89
C LEU A 747 -7.78 20.98 -32.00
N GLY A 748 -7.66 21.69 -33.13
CA GLY A 748 -6.65 22.74 -33.29
C GLY A 748 -6.77 23.87 -32.27
N LYS A 749 -8.01 24.27 -31.92
CA LYS A 749 -8.25 25.29 -30.89
C LYS A 749 -7.97 24.72 -29.49
N ILE A 750 -8.40 23.49 -29.22
CA ILE A 750 -8.14 22.79 -27.96
C ILE A 750 -6.63 22.68 -27.72
N ALA A 751 -5.86 22.27 -28.73
CA ALA A 751 -4.41 22.17 -28.68
C ALA A 751 -3.73 23.51 -28.37
N GLN A 752 -4.13 24.59 -29.07
CA GLN A 752 -3.60 25.93 -28.82
C GLN A 752 -3.89 26.44 -27.41
N ASP A 753 -5.09 26.17 -26.90
CA ASP A 753 -5.49 26.61 -25.57
C ASP A 753 -4.76 25.83 -24.48
N TYR A 754 -4.55 24.52 -24.67
CA TYR A 754 -3.76 23.73 -23.72
C TYR A 754 -2.27 24.06 -23.78
N TYR A 755 -1.72 24.28 -24.97
CA TYR A 755 -0.33 24.70 -25.15
C TYR A 755 0.00 25.95 -24.31
N LYS A 756 -0.89 26.96 -24.32
CA LYS A 756 -0.78 28.19 -23.51
C LYS A 756 -0.96 27.99 -22.00
N VAL A 757 -1.50 26.85 -21.59
CA VAL A 757 -1.59 26.49 -20.17
C VAL A 757 -0.26 25.93 -19.67
N LEU A 758 0.51 25.29 -20.55
CA LEU A 758 1.78 24.65 -20.23
C LEU A 758 3.00 25.59 -20.46
N ASN A 759 2.95 26.44 -21.48
CA ASN A 759 4.00 27.36 -21.90
C ASN A 759 3.50 28.81 -21.86
#